data_AF-A0A8H7X5Q7-F1
#
_entry.id   AF-A0A8H7X5Q7-F1
#
_cell.length_a   1.000
_cell.length_b   1.000
_cell.length_c   1.000
_cell.angle_alpha   90.00
_cell.angle_beta   90.00
_cell.angle_gamma   90.00
#
_symmetry.space_group_name_H-M   'P 1'
#
loop_
_entity.id
_entity.type
_entity.pdbx_description
1 polymer ?
#
loop_
_entity_poly.entity_id
_entity_poly.type
_entity_poly.pdbx_seq_one_letter_code
_entity_poly.pdbx_strand_id
1 'polypeptide(L)'
;MGPVTTASMTQEGIMSPEGSCKTFDARADGYGRGEAVNAIYIKPLFDAIRDGNPIRAVIRNTACNQDGQSVGLFATSIVAQEALMRKAYAGAGLNPVDTAMVECHGIGTPVGDPVEAILVGNVFGVPSGGVYIGSVKPNLGHSEAAAGISSLMKAVLSLEHKIIPPNIKSRFQIPEVIPFEEKKITVPVKPIPWPQGKAYRISVNSFGIGGTNALVIVESAEQYLKDHAQSRLGSDLAVISANSQDSLKAGIENLKQYVASHPDCLPDLAYTLCRRREHFKWRSFATLSNLETVTFAPPTNKPVRQPTVIMVFSGQGSQWPQMGHDLLASLPGFKEDVVAMDEILQSLEPHCRPQWKAIEELSKPAVSSQLNRAELAQPLSTILQIGLLNALKRLWVRPQAVVGHPSGEIAAAYAAEALTLREAVTAAYYRGYVSKDSTTQGGMAAISLGAKETRQFLPNRVVVACENSPASTTIWGDADQLRVALANIQAAQPETFARALKVEMAYHSQAYQSRLGDEFTRFIQQHETLEGSQVHDQLQIPLFSSLHAKKITDAREFGPQYWIDNLTHPVLFNAAVQVLEIGPHSTLQGPLREICTSLSKKFDYVPTMLRGKNCTESFLSAAGQLYQPDINVDFAALYPISREWRLRPYGQHELLGRKVAESTTINPSWRLVLNLDHVPWIADHKVRENIVVPYAAYVSMVGEAVRQFTGVEEGYSVKNIRVTTGLVLTETPKEIVTALRQQPDSEYFDFNIASHNGSTWITHCEGLVKAVDHGAPAATEAPVELHRVADVGRWCETFAKVGFNYGPKFQLLDNLSAATTNDAASALVSTREEIIKGPFLFHPTTMDACLQLAIVAGAKGLPRNCTELEVPAAIDGLEVYRGVSSMRAVAHSSDDGSAMNVECVADGKALMRIRGLHFTLLPDEDAGPRHHTDGAYLEWCPDFDF
;
A
#
# COMPACT_ATOMS: atom_id res chain seq x y z
N MET A 1 -12.92 7.86 -39.49
CA MET A 1 -14.10 7.74 -40.39
C MET A 1 -14.02 8.82 -41.47
N GLY A 2 -14.56 8.58 -42.67
CA GLY A 2 -14.64 9.62 -43.71
C GLY A 2 -15.78 10.63 -43.43
N PRO A 3 -15.74 11.85 -44.02
CA PRO A 3 -16.73 12.90 -43.75
C PRO A 3 -18.15 12.58 -44.25
N VAL A 4 -18.27 11.62 -45.18
CA VAL A 4 -19.54 11.21 -45.81
C VAL A 4 -20.58 10.80 -44.77
N THR A 5 -20.19 10.02 -43.76
CA THR A 5 -21.12 9.56 -42.71
C THR A 5 -21.70 10.73 -41.91
N THR A 6 -20.87 11.71 -41.53
CA THR A 6 -21.35 12.91 -40.85
C THR A 6 -22.30 13.71 -41.74
N ALA A 7 -21.97 13.87 -43.02
CA ALA A 7 -22.81 14.61 -43.98
C ALA A 7 -24.19 13.95 -44.17
N SER A 8 -24.24 12.62 -44.28
CA SER A 8 -25.51 11.88 -44.36
C SER A 8 -26.37 12.06 -43.11
N MET A 9 -25.78 11.93 -41.91
CA MET A 9 -26.51 12.11 -40.64
C MET A 9 -27.01 13.55 -40.44
N THR A 10 -26.28 14.55 -40.94
CA THR A 10 -26.73 15.95 -40.97
C THR A 10 -27.91 16.12 -41.93
N GLN A 11 -27.89 15.49 -43.11
CA GLN A 11 -29.02 15.52 -44.06
C GLN A 11 -30.29 14.86 -43.48
N GLU A 12 -30.13 13.82 -42.66
CA GLU A 12 -31.22 13.15 -41.96
C GLU A 12 -31.73 13.91 -40.72
N GLY A 13 -31.11 15.05 -40.38
CA GLY A 13 -31.55 15.92 -39.28
C GLY A 13 -31.27 15.39 -37.87
N ILE A 14 -30.36 14.41 -37.75
CA ILE A 14 -30.07 13.71 -36.48
C ILE A 14 -28.95 14.42 -35.69
N MET A 15 -28.10 15.14 -36.42
CA MET A 15 -26.95 15.89 -35.88
C MET A 15 -27.36 17.27 -35.39
N SER A 16 -26.85 17.66 -34.22
CA SER A 16 -26.96 19.05 -33.75
C SER A 16 -26.11 19.96 -34.66
N PRO A 17 -26.66 21.08 -35.18
CA PRO A 17 -25.88 22.05 -35.96
C PRO A 17 -24.70 22.65 -35.19
N GLU A 18 -24.81 22.72 -33.86
CA GLU A 18 -23.74 23.19 -32.96
C GLU A 18 -22.71 22.09 -32.63
N GLY A 19 -22.94 20.85 -33.07
CA GLY A 19 -22.08 19.71 -32.76
C GLY A 19 -22.05 19.37 -31.27
N SER A 20 -23.15 19.63 -30.54
CA SER A 20 -23.22 19.49 -29.08
C SER A 20 -24.45 18.71 -28.65
N CYS A 21 -24.28 17.71 -27.77
CA CYS A 21 -25.41 17.00 -27.16
C CYS A 21 -26.04 17.85 -26.05
N LYS A 22 -27.24 18.41 -26.30
CA LYS A 22 -27.99 19.25 -25.36
C LYS A 22 -29.01 18.42 -24.57
N THR A 23 -28.51 17.44 -23.83
CA THR A 23 -29.32 16.41 -23.18
C THR A 23 -30.29 16.99 -22.14
N PHE A 24 -31.58 16.63 -22.25
CA PHE A 24 -32.70 17.10 -21.42
C PHE A 24 -32.90 18.63 -21.38
N ASP A 25 -32.33 19.37 -22.33
CA ASP A 25 -32.47 20.83 -22.45
C ASP A 25 -33.60 21.17 -23.43
N ALA A 26 -34.33 22.25 -23.19
CA ALA A 26 -35.36 22.76 -24.12
C ALA A 26 -34.83 23.05 -25.54
N ARG A 27 -33.51 23.23 -25.68
CA ARG A 27 -32.82 23.52 -26.95
C ARG A 27 -32.26 22.27 -27.64
N ALA A 28 -32.66 21.08 -27.19
CA ALA A 28 -32.30 19.79 -27.79
C ALA A 28 -32.61 19.78 -29.30
N ASP A 29 -31.58 19.67 -30.13
CA ASP A 29 -31.64 19.77 -31.60
C ASP A 29 -30.86 18.65 -32.31
N GLY A 30 -30.53 17.57 -31.60
CA GLY A 30 -29.74 16.45 -32.08
C GLY A 30 -28.48 16.24 -31.25
N TYR A 31 -27.56 15.41 -31.75
CA TYR A 31 -26.34 15.07 -31.02
C TYR A 31 -25.07 15.56 -31.71
N GLY A 32 -24.03 15.80 -30.91
CA GLY A 32 -22.66 16.02 -31.37
C GLY A 32 -21.85 14.73 -31.36
N ARG A 33 -21.18 14.38 -32.45
CA ARG A 33 -20.34 13.18 -32.53
C ARG A 33 -19.10 13.30 -31.65
N GLY A 34 -18.74 12.21 -30.99
CA GLY A 34 -17.48 12.05 -30.25
C GLY A 34 -16.70 10.86 -30.78
N GLU A 35 -15.39 10.83 -30.54
CA GLU A 35 -14.54 9.66 -30.81
C GLU A 35 -14.08 9.07 -29.48
N ALA A 36 -14.17 7.75 -29.33
CA ALA A 36 -13.67 7.06 -28.15
C ALA A 36 -13.20 5.64 -28.49
N VAL A 37 -12.11 5.22 -27.86
CA VAL A 37 -11.66 3.84 -27.83
C VAL A 37 -11.63 3.41 -26.36
N ASN A 38 -12.64 2.63 -25.98
CA ASN A 38 -12.83 2.20 -24.60
C ASN A 38 -12.53 0.70 -24.46
N ALA A 39 -11.83 0.32 -23.40
CA ALA A 39 -11.64 -1.07 -23.03
C ALA A 39 -11.96 -1.26 -21.54
N ILE A 40 -12.73 -2.30 -21.24
CA ILE A 40 -13.02 -2.74 -19.87
C ILE A 40 -12.78 -4.24 -19.78
N TYR A 41 -12.26 -4.68 -18.64
CA TYR A 41 -12.07 -6.09 -18.33
C TYR A 41 -13.17 -6.50 -17.36
N ILE A 42 -13.98 -7.49 -17.76
CA ILE A 42 -15.09 -8.00 -16.96
C ILE A 42 -14.78 -9.45 -16.60
N LYS A 43 -15.14 -9.83 -15.38
CA LYS A 43 -14.97 -11.18 -14.86
C LYS A 43 -16.06 -11.48 -13.84
N PRO A 44 -16.50 -12.75 -13.68
CA PRO A 44 -17.36 -13.12 -12.57
C PRO A 44 -16.75 -12.66 -11.24
N LEU A 45 -17.55 -12.05 -10.36
CA LEU A 45 -17.04 -11.44 -9.12
C LEU A 45 -16.27 -12.45 -8.25
N PHE A 46 -16.79 -13.67 -8.13
CA PHE A 46 -16.12 -14.75 -7.41
C PHE A 46 -14.73 -15.05 -7.98
N ASP A 47 -14.61 -15.16 -9.31
CA ASP A 47 -13.33 -15.41 -9.96
C ASP A 47 -12.38 -14.21 -9.82
N ALA A 48 -12.90 -12.98 -9.86
CA ALA A 48 -12.11 -11.77 -9.66
C ALA A 48 -11.54 -11.70 -8.23
N ILE A 49 -12.34 -12.09 -7.22
CA ILE A 49 -11.91 -12.19 -5.82
C ILE A 49 -10.87 -13.30 -5.67
N ARG A 50 -11.18 -14.52 -6.15
CA ARG A 50 -10.29 -15.69 -6.13
C ARG A 50 -8.94 -15.39 -6.75
N ASP A 51 -8.94 -14.78 -7.94
CA ASP A 51 -7.73 -14.52 -8.72
C ASP A 51 -7.05 -13.21 -8.32
N GLY A 52 -7.59 -12.52 -7.31
CA GLY A 52 -6.97 -11.37 -6.70
C GLY A 52 -7.03 -10.08 -7.53
N ASN A 53 -7.96 -9.96 -8.48
CA ASN A 53 -8.04 -8.84 -9.41
C ASN A 53 -8.51 -7.54 -8.71
N PRO A 54 -8.07 -6.35 -9.19
CA PRO A 54 -8.62 -5.08 -8.73
C PRO A 54 -10.04 -4.90 -9.25
N ILE A 55 -11.01 -4.78 -8.36
CA ILE A 55 -12.42 -4.63 -8.70
C ILE A 55 -12.81 -3.16 -8.49
N ARG A 56 -13.13 -2.48 -9.60
CA ARG A 56 -13.52 -1.05 -9.60
C ARG A 56 -15.01 -0.86 -9.27
N ALA A 57 -15.84 -1.75 -9.81
CA ALA A 57 -17.28 -1.79 -9.60
C ALA A 57 -17.82 -3.19 -9.90
N VAL A 58 -19.06 -3.45 -9.50
CA VAL A 58 -19.74 -4.73 -9.75
C VAL A 58 -20.90 -4.52 -10.72
N ILE A 59 -20.84 -5.18 -11.87
CA ILE A 59 -21.98 -5.27 -12.80
C ILE A 59 -22.96 -6.30 -12.23
N ARG A 60 -24.11 -5.83 -11.74
CA ARG A 60 -25.13 -6.68 -11.10
C ARG A 60 -25.95 -7.45 -12.10
N ASN A 61 -26.33 -6.79 -13.18
CA ASN A 61 -27.06 -7.41 -14.27
C ASN A 61 -26.89 -6.59 -15.55
N THR A 62 -27.04 -7.25 -16.68
CA THR A 62 -27.16 -6.63 -17.99
C THR A 62 -28.37 -7.19 -18.70
N ALA A 63 -29.06 -6.36 -19.46
CA ALA A 63 -30.17 -6.79 -20.28
C ALA A 63 -30.12 -6.11 -21.64
N CYS A 64 -30.63 -6.79 -22.65
CA CYS A 64 -30.89 -6.21 -23.97
C CYS A 64 -32.26 -6.62 -24.49
N ASN A 65 -32.84 -5.76 -25.32
CA ASN A 65 -34.01 -6.05 -26.15
C ASN A 65 -34.00 -5.17 -27.41
N GLN A 66 -35.13 -5.15 -28.12
CA GLN A 66 -35.32 -4.41 -29.36
C GLN A 66 -36.71 -3.78 -29.35
N ASP A 67 -36.82 -2.57 -29.90
CA ASP A 67 -38.03 -1.77 -30.04
C ASP A 67 -39.11 -2.44 -30.89
N GLY A 68 -38.72 -3.32 -31.81
CA GLY A 68 -39.62 -4.12 -32.65
C GLY A 68 -40.22 -3.30 -33.79
N GLN A 69 -41.50 -3.52 -34.10
CA GLN A 69 -42.20 -2.75 -35.13
C GLN A 69 -42.67 -1.40 -34.55
N SER A 70 -41.86 -0.36 -34.75
CA SER A 70 -42.21 1.03 -34.39
C SER A 70 -42.72 1.81 -35.60
N VAL A 71 -43.17 3.06 -35.37
CA VAL A 71 -43.77 3.94 -36.39
C VAL A 71 -42.79 4.31 -37.53
N GLY A 72 -41.49 4.11 -37.31
CA GLY A 72 -40.44 4.23 -38.31
C GLY A 72 -39.14 3.63 -37.76
N LEU A 73 -38.18 3.30 -38.64
CA LEU A 73 -36.96 2.58 -38.25
C LEU A 73 -36.16 3.27 -37.12
N PHE A 74 -36.20 4.61 -37.09
CA PHE A 74 -35.51 5.45 -36.10
C PHE A 74 -36.39 5.87 -34.91
N ALA A 75 -37.66 5.43 -34.88
CA ALA A 75 -38.59 5.77 -33.81
C ALA A 75 -38.40 4.83 -32.61
N THR A 76 -38.28 5.42 -31.42
CA THR A 76 -38.08 4.70 -30.15
C THR A 76 -39.37 4.07 -29.64
N SER A 77 -39.27 2.91 -28.97
CA SER A 77 -40.42 2.22 -28.37
C SER A 77 -40.45 2.34 -26.85
N ILE A 78 -41.42 3.11 -26.35
CA ILE A 78 -41.67 3.30 -24.90
C ILE A 78 -41.85 1.94 -24.21
N VAL A 79 -42.73 1.10 -24.76
CA VAL A 79 -43.06 -0.20 -24.16
C VAL A 79 -41.84 -1.10 -24.09
N ALA A 80 -41.01 -1.13 -25.13
CA ALA A 80 -39.81 -1.96 -25.14
C ALA A 80 -38.76 -1.47 -24.14
N GLN A 81 -38.48 -0.17 -24.11
CA GLN A 81 -37.47 0.40 -23.21
C GLN A 81 -37.89 0.30 -21.74
N GLU A 82 -39.18 0.48 -21.40
CA GLU A 82 -39.66 0.27 -20.03
C GLU A 82 -39.54 -1.21 -19.61
N ALA A 83 -39.95 -2.13 -20.50
CA ALA A 83 -39.87 -3.56 -20.26
C ALA A 83 -38.41 -4.02 -20.04
N LEU A 84 -37.45 -3.42 -20.76
CA LEU A 84 -36.03 -3.67 -20.56
C LEU A 84 -35.58 -3.34 -19.14
N MET A 85 -35.92 -2.14 -18.65
CA MET A 85 -35.54 -1.69 -17.31
C MET A 85 -36.15 -2.59 -16.24
N ARG A 86 -37.45 -2.89 -16.32
CA ARG A 86 -38.12 -3.78 -15.36
C ARG A 86 -37.53 -5.18 -15.39
N LYS A 87 -37.26 -5.73 -16.57
CA LYS A 87 -36.64 -7.05 -16.74
C LYS A 87 -35.25 -7.12 -16.10
N ALA A 88 -34.41 -6.09 -16.30
CA ALA A 88 -33.06 -6.06 -15.73
C ALA A 88 -33.08 -6.03 -14.20
N TYR A 89 -33.94 -5.20 -13.60
CA TYR A 89 -34.06 -5.10 -12.15
C TYR A 89 -34.68 -6.35 -11.52
N ALA A 90 -35.72 -6.91 -12.14
CA ALA A 90 -36.30 -8.19 -11.72
C ALA A 90 -35.27 -9.32 -11.78
N GLY A 91 -34.48 -9.40 -12.86
CA GLY A 91 -33.41 -10.40 -13.00
C GLY A 91 -32.29 -10.24 -11.98
N ALA A 92 -32.08 -9.03 -11.45
CA ALA A 92 -31.09 -8.76 -10.41
C ALA A 92 -31.62 -8.94 -8.97
N GLY A 93 -32.95 -9.13 -8.81
CA GLY A 93 -33.63 -9.12 -7.51
C GLY A 93 -33.56 -7.75 -6.80
N LEU A 94 -33.53 -6.66 -7.56
CA LEU A 94 -33.31 -5.31 -7.03
C LEU A 94 -34.58 -4.47 -7.14
N ASN A 95 -34.83 -3.62 -6.15
CA ASN A 95 -35.86 -2.59 -6.25
C ASN A 95 -35.30 -1.39 -7.03
N PRO A 96 -35.92 -0.98 -8.16
CA PRO A 96 -35.48 0.20 -8.93
C PRO A 96 -35.47 1.49 -8.09
N VAL A 97 -36.39 1.62 -7.14
CA VAL A 97 -36.54 2.82 -6.28
C VAL A 97 -35.28 3.12 -5.45
N ASP A 98 -34.46 2.11 -5.15
CA ASP A 98 -33.23 2.31 -4.37
C ASP A 98 -32.08 2.90 -5.22
N THR A 99 -32.22 2.91 -6.55
CA THR A 99 -31.20 3.42 -7.46
C THR A 99 -31.09 4.93 -7.33
N ALA A 100 -29.84 5.41 -7.19
CA ALA A 100 -29.55 6.83 -7.04
C ALA A 100 -29.66 7.58 -8.37
N MET A 101 -29.09 7.00 -9.43
CA MET A 101 -28.94 7.65 -10.72
C MET A 101 -29.19 6.69 -11.89
N VAL A 102 -29.82 7.22 -12.94
CA VAL A 102 -29.84 6.62 -14.27
C VAL A 102 -28.99 7.47 -15.23
N GLU A 103 -27.87 6.90 -15.64
CA GLU A 103 -27.07 7.40 -16.76
C GLU A 103 -27.78 7.02 -18.05
N CYS A 104 -28.52 7.98 -18.60
CA CYS A 104 -29.40 7.84 -19.75
C CYS A 104 -28.61 7.76 -21.07
N HIS A 105 -29.29 7.27 -22.12
CA HIS A 105 -28.77 7.40 -23.47
C HIS A 105 -28.66 8.89 -23.83
N GLY A 106 -29.72 9.68 -23.62
CA GLY A 106 -29.69 11.13 -23.50
C GLY A 106 -28.76 11.82 -24.49
N ILE A 107 -29.12 11.79 -25.77
CA ILE A 107 -28.30 12.32 -26.87
C ILE A 107 -28.63 13.77 -27.22
N GLY A 108 -29.71 14.33 -26.66
CA GLY A 108 -30.13 15.71 -26.92
C GLY A 108 -31.10 15.83 -28.09
N THR A 109 -31.95 14.82 -28.32
CA THR A 109 -32.98 14.89 -29.37
C THR A 109 -34.29 15.43 -28.79
N PRO A 110 -35.06 16.24 -29.55
CA PRO A 110 -36.29 16.85 -29.04
C PRO A 110 -37.39 15.85 -28.74
N VAL A 111 -37.34 14.64 -29.31
CA VAL A 111 -38.33 13.57 -29.11
C VAL A 111 -37.79 12.47 -28.19
N GLY A 112 -36.55 12.02 -28.39
CA GLY A 112 -35.99 10.89 -27.65
C GLY A 112 -35.73 11.19 -26.18
N ASP A 113 -35.20 12.38 -25.86
CA ASP A 113 -34.87 12.75 -24.49
C ASP A 113 -36.12 12.84 -23.58
N PRO A 114 -37.24 13.48 -24.01
CA PRO A 114 -38.48 13.45 -23.22
C PRO A 114 -39.04 12.05 -23.00
N VAL A 115 -39.01 11.21 -24.03
CA VAL A 115 -39.47 9.82 -23.94
C VAL A 115 -38.64 9.05 -22.91
N GLU A 116 -37.32 9.13 -22.97
CA GLU A 116 -36.44 8.45 -22.01
C GLU A 116 -36.63 8.95 -20.58
N ALA A 117 -36.80 10.26 -20.38
CA ALA A 117 -37.05 10.83 -19.06
C ALA A 117 -38.36 10.32 -18.43
N ILE A 118 -39.45 10.24 -19.22
CA ILE A 118 -40.74 9.70 -18.76
C ILE A 118 -40.60 8.23 -18.38
N LEU A 119 -39.91 7.44 -19.20
CA LEU A 119 -39.66 6.01 -18.96
C LEU A 119 -38.91 5.77 -17.65
N VAL A 120 -37.82 6.52 -17.44
CA VAL A 120 -37.05 6.45 -16.20
C VAL A 120 -37.92 6.86 -15.01
N GLY A 121 -38.72 7.91 -15.15
CA GLY A 121 -39.71 8.31 -14.15
C GLY A 121 -40.66 7.20 -13.73
N ASN A 122 -41.21 6.47 -14.70
CA ASN A 122 -42.18 5.38 -14.46
C ASN A 122 -41.58 4.16 -13.75
N VAL A 123 -40.27 3.91 -13.92
CA VAL A 123 -39.60 2.74 -13.34
C VAL A 123 -38.95 3.07 -12.00
N PHE A 124 -38.34 4.25 -11.89
CA PHE A 124 -37.47 4.61 -10.77
C PHE A 124 -38.08 5.66 -9.83
N GLY A 125 -38.90 6.59 -10.35
CA GLY A 125 -39.35 7.76 -9.60
C GLY A 125 -40.65 7.58 -8.79
N VAL A 126 -41.64 6.86 -9.33
CA VAL A 126 -43.01 6.74 -8.75
C VAL A 126 -43.19 5.38 -8.05
N PRO A 127 -43.82 5.29 -6.85
CA PRO A 127 -44.55 6.35 -6.12
C PRO A 127 -43.70 7.20 -5.15
N SER A 128 -42.51 6.76 -4.75
CA SER A 128 -41.73 7.42 -3.67
C SER A 128 -40.22 7.49 -3.92
N GLY A 129 -39.74 7.22 -5.14
CA GLY A 129 -38.37 6.82 -5.38
C GLY A 129 -37.42 7.82 -6.03
N GLY A 130 -37.66 9.13 -5.91
CA GLY A 130 -36.96 10.20 -6.63
C GLY A 130 -35.52 9.89 -7.12
N VAL A 131 -35.25 10.13 -8.40
CA VAL A 131 -34.05 9.62 -9.09
C VAL A 131 -33.34 10.73 -9.88
N TYR A 132 -32.01 10.68 -9.91
CA TYR A 132 -31.22 11.56 -10.76
C TYR A 132 -31.05 10.99 -12.16
N ILE A 133 -31.16 11.82 -13.19
CA ILE A 133 -30.93 11.43 -14.58
C ILE A 133 -29.83 12.29 -15.20
N GLY A 134 -28.93 11.69 -15.99
CA GLY A 134 -27.84 12.42 -16.64
C GLY A 134 -27.27 11.68 -17.83
N SER A 135 -26.32 12.30 -18.54
CA SER A 135 -25.59 11.66 -19.65
C SER A 135 -24.15 12.15 -19.67
N VAL A 136 -23.21 11.33 -20.14
CA VAL A 136 -21.80 11.71 -20.37
C VAL A 136 -21.62 12.48 -21.69
N LYS A 137 -22.59 12.37 -22.60
CA LYS A 137 -22.51 12.87 -23.98
C LYS A 137 -22.46 14.40 -24.08
N PRO A 138 -23.08 15.18 -23.17
CA PRO A 138 -22.80 16.61 -23.04
C PRO A 138 -21.33 16.94 -22.85
N ASN A 139 -20.55 16.07 -22.18
CA ASN A 139 -19.14 16.27 -21.85
C ASN A 139 -18.19 15.80 -22.96
N LEU A 140 -18.44 14.62 -23.53
CA LEU A 140 -17.49 13.96 -24.45
C LEU A 140 -17.98 13.85 -25.90
N GLY A 141 -19.22 14.28 -26.17
CA GLY A 141 -19.93 13.93 -27.40
C GLY A 141 -20.47 12.50 -27.39
N HIS A 142 -21.30 12.17 -28.38
CA HIS A 142 -21.83 10.83 -28.58
C HIS A 142 -20.83 9.99 -29.37
N SER A 143 -20.14 9.08 -28.69
CA SER A 143 -19.16 8.16 -29.27
C SER A 143 -19.74 6.93 -29.98
N GLU A 144 -20.99 7.04 -30.46
CA GLU A 144 -21.72 5.99 -31.19
C GLU A 144 -21.61 4.62 -30.51
N ALA A 145 -20.96 3.65 -31.16
CA ALA A 145 -20.79 2.29 -30.64
C ALA A 145 -20.06 2.24 -29.27
N ALA A 146 -19.19 3.21 -28.97
CA ALA A 146 -18.45 3.26 -27.71
C ALA A 146 -19.23 3.96 -26.58
N ALA A 147 -20.39 4.55 -26.87
CA ALA A 147 -21.10 5.44 -25.96
C ALA A 147 -21.60 4.74 -24.69
N GLY A 148 -22.07 3.49 -24.80
CA GLY A 148 -22.48 2.71 -23.64
C GLY A 148 -21.34 2.48 -22.65
N ILE A 149 -20.13 2.21 -23.16
CA ILE A 149 -18.95 2.01 -22.31
C ILE A 149 -18.44 3.34 -21.73
N SER A 150 -18.49 4.44 -22.48
CA SER A 150 -18.18 5.77 -21.93
C SER A 150 -19.12 6.14 -20.77
N SER A 151 -20.42 5.85 -20.91
CA SER A 151 -21.41 6.04 -19.84
C SER A 151 -21.16 5.11 -18.65
N LEU A 152 -20.75 3.85 -18.89
CA LEU A 152 -20.35 2.93 -17.82
C LEU A 152 -19.11 3.42 -17.07
N MET A 153 -18.10 3.96 -17.77
CA MET A 153 -16.91 4.55 -17.13
C MET A 153 -17.28 5.75 -16.26
N LYS A 154 -18.16 6.65 -16.74
CA LYS A 154 -18.72 7.73 -15.90
C LYS A 154 -19.40 7.16 -14.66
N ALA A 155 -20.21 6.11 -14.80
CA ALA A 155 -20.91 5.48 -13.68
C ALA A 155 -19.93 4.90 -12.64
N VAL A 156 -18.88 4.20 -13.08
CA VAL A 156 -17.84 3.66 -12.19
C VAL A 156 -17.13 4.78 -11.42
N LEU A 157 -16.69 5.83 -12.12
CA LEU A 157 -16.05 6.98 -11.47
C LEU A 157 -16.99 7.67 -10.48
N SER A 158 -18.27 7.83 -10.84
CA SER A 158 -19.28 8.42 -9.96
C SER A 158 -19.42 7.62 -8.66
N LEU A 159 -19.44 6.30 -8.74
CA LEU A 159 -19.51 5.39 -7.58
C LEU A 159 -18.24 5.48 -6.71
N GLU A 160 -17.06 5.50 -7.33
CA GLU A 160 -15.77 5.57 -6.62
C GLU A 160 -15.55 6.90 -5.90
N HIS A 161 -16.06 7.99 -6.47
CA HIS A 161 -15.99 9.32 -5.87
C HIS A 161 -17.20 9.65 -4.99
N LYS A 162 -18.26 8.83 -5.03
CA LYS A 162 -19.56 9.08 -4.35
C LYS A 162 -20.14 10.46 -4.70
N ILE A 163 -20.02 10.83 -5.98
CA ILE A 163 -20.50 12.10 -6.54
C ILE A 163 -21.20 11.79 -7.87
N ILE A 164 -22.38 12.36 -8.08
CA ILE A 164 -23.06 12.36 -9.37
C ILE A 164 -22.60 13.60 -10.16
N PRO A 165 -21.97 13.42 -11.34
CA PRO A 165 -21.45 14.53 -12.13
C PRO A 165 -22.57 15.37 -12.75
N PRO A 166 -22.34 16.67 -12.98
CA PRO A 166 -23.30 17.53 -13.65
C PRO A 166 -23.42 17.23 -15.15
N ASN A 167 -24.59 17.52 -15.71
CA ASN A 167 -24.78 17.79 -17.13
C ASN A 167 -24.30 19.22 -17.43
N ILE A 168 -23.11 19.34 -18.03
CA ILE A 168 -22.28 20.56 -18.04
C ILE A 168 -22.79 21.77 -18.88
N LYS A 169 -23.98 21.73 -19.46
CA LYS A 169 -24.40 22.77 -20.42
C LYS A 169 -24.76 24.08 -19.69
N SER A 170 -23.97 25.13 -19.95
CA SER A 170 -23.98 26.43 -19.25
C SER A 170 -25.28 27.23 -19.35
N ARG A 171 -26.22 26.85 -20.21
CA ARG A 171 -27.52 27.50 -20.40
C ARG A 171 -28.68 26.49 -20.31
N PHE A 172 -28.62 25.58 -19.34
CA PHE A 172 -29.65 24.55 -19.18
C PHE A 172 -31.04 25.18 -19.02
N GLN A 173 -31.97 24.85 -19.93
CA GLN A 173 -33.37 25.27 -19.87
C GLN A 173 -34.25 24.06 -19.68
N ILE A 174 -35.15 24.11 -18.68
CA ILE A 174 -36.07 23.02 -18.37
C ILE A 174 -37.10 22.91 -19.51
N PRO A 175 -37.17 21.78 -20.25
CA PRO A 175 -38.19 21.58 -21.27
C PRO A 175 -39.57 21.34 -20.66
N GLU A 176 -40.60 22.06 -21.13
CA GLU A 176 -42.00 21.90 -20.67
C GLU A 176 -42.58 20.51 -20.96
N VAL A 177 -42.06 19.83 -21.99
CA VAL A 177 -42.53 18.50 -22.42
C VAL A 177 -42.13 17.37 -21.46
N ILE A 178 -41.22 17.61 -20.51
CA ILE A 178 -40.76 16.59 -19.57
C ILE A 178 -41.42 16.82 -18.19
N PRO A 179 -42.23 15.87 -17.68
CA PRO A 179 -42.93 16.03 -16.41
C PRO A 179 -42.01 15.75 -15.19
N PHE A 180 -41.04 16.64 -14.93
CA PHE A 180 -40.01 16.41 -13.91
C PHE A 180 -40.58 16.20 -12.49
N GLU A 181 -41.55 17.02 -12.08
CA GLU A 181 -42.16 16.94 -10.74
C GLU A 181 -43.04 15.69 -10.58
N GLU A 182 -43.94 15.43 -11.53
CA GLU A 182 -44.84 14.26 -11.50
C GLU A 182 -44.05 12.95 -11.44
N LYS A 183 -42.95 12.89 -12.19
CA LYS A 183 -42.10 11.69 -12.31
C LYS A 183 -40.98 11.63 -11.27
N LYS A 184 -40.83 12.64 -10.41
CA LYS A 184 -39.76 12.74 -9.39
C LYS A 184 -38.36 12.51 -9.98
N ILE A 185 -38.09 13.09 -11.15
CA ILE A 185 -36.80 13.01 -11.83
C ILE A 185 -36.05 14.34 -11.70
N THR A 186 -34.73 14.30 -11.58
CA THR A 186 -33.91 15.51 -11.45
C THR A 186 -32.65 15.41 -12.30
N VAL A 187 -32.37 16.46 -13.09
CA VAL A 187 -31.12 16.58 -13.86
C VAL A 187 -30.09 17.34 -13.02
N PRO A 188 -28.94 16.73 -12.67
CA PRO A 188 -27.91 17.43 -11.93
C PRO A 188 -27.21 18.43 -12.86
N VAL A 189 -27.31 19.73 -12.56
CA VAL A 189 -26.57 20.80 -13.28
C VAL A 189 -25.30 21.23 -12.54
N LYS A 190 -25.10 20.72 -11.32
CA LYS A 190 -23.90 20.88 -10.49
C LYS A 190 -23.47 19.51 -9.95
N PRO A 191 -22.20 19.32 -9.56
CA PRO A 191 -21.80 18.10 -8.87
C PRO A 191 -22.63 17.94 -7.60
N ILE A 192 -23.36 16.84 -7.49
CA ILE A 192 -24.13 16.52 -6.30
C ILE A 192 -23.45 15.34 -5.59
N PRO A 193 -23.26 15.39 -4.26
CA PRO A 193 -22.79 14.22 -3.55
C PRO A 193 -23.84 13.12 -3.58
N TRP A 194 -23.44 11.89 -3.25
CA TRP A 194 -24.35 10.75 -3.32
C TRP A 194 -25.58 10.93 -2.42
N PRO A 195 -26.81 10.72 -2.92
CA PRO A 195 -28.03 10.94 -2.14
C PRO A 195 -28.12 9.98 -0.94
N GLN A 196 -28.52 10.53 0.22
CA GLN A 196 -28.76 9.74 1.43
C GLN A 196 -29.90 8.74 1.23
N GLY A 197 -29.80 7.56 1.86
CA GLY A 197 -30.81 6.50 1.79
C GLY A 197 -30.88 5.78 0.43
N LYS A 198 -30.10 6.19 -0.58
CA LYS A 198 -30.01 5.51 -1.87
C LYS A 198 -28.83 4.53 -1.89
N ALA A 199 -29.00 3.46 -2.65
CA ALA A 199 -27.91 2.52 -2.88
C ALA A 199 -26.78 3.19 -3.68
N TYR A 200 -25.52 2.76 -3.45
CA TYR A 200 -24.41 3.05 -4.36
C TYR A 200 -24.56 2.25 -5.64
N ARG A 201 -25.58 2.63 -6.43
CA ARG A 201 -26.03 1.95 -7.64
C ARG A 201 -26.37 2.97 -8.72
N ILE A 202 -25.91 2.68 -9.95
CA ILE A 202 -26.27 3.42 -11.16
C ILE A 202 -26.85 2.44 -12.18
N SER A 203 -27.90 2.86 -12.89
CA SER A 203 -28.37 2.21 -14.11
C SER A 203 -27.80 2.95 -15.32
N VAL A 204 -27.29 2.23 -16.32
CA VAL A 204 -26.74 2.81 -17.54
C VAL A 204 -27.56 2.35 -18.74
N ASN A 205 -28.16 3.29 -19.48
CA ASN A 205 -28.89 3.03 -20.71
C ASN A 205 -28.03 3.29 -21.94
N SER A 206 -28.21 2.47 -22.97
CA SER A 206 -27.64 2.70 -24.29
C SER A 206 -28.60 2.21 -25.37
N PHE A 207 -29.10 3.12 -26.19
CA PHE A 207 -30.07 2.84 -27.24
C PHE A 207 -29.44 3.08 -28.61
N GLY A 208 -29.49 2.08 -29.46
CA GLY A 208 -29.00 2.15 -30.83
C GLY A 208 -30.07 2.74 -31.74
N ILE A 209 -29.64 3.47 -32.78
CA ILE A 209 -30.53 4.15 -33.72
C ILE A 209 -31.51 3.21 -34.45
N GLY A 210 -31.19 1.92 -34.55
CA GLY A 210 -32.07 0.88 -35.10
C GLY A 210 -32.94 0.16 -34.06
N GLY A 211 -33.16 0.77 -32.88
CA GLY A 211 -34.04 0.30 -31.81
C GLY A 211 -33.44 -0.77 -30.86
N THR A 212 -32.17 -1.13 -31.03
CA THR A 212 -31.50 -2.08 -30.12
C THR A 212 -31.18 -1.40 -28.80
N ASN A 213 -31.72 -1.91 -27.71
CA ASN A 213 -31.56 -1.30 -26.40
C ASN A 213 -30.73 -2.18 -25.48
N ALA A 214 -29.85 -1.57 -24.71
CA ALA A 214 -29.05 -2.22 -23.69
C ALA A 214 -29.11 -1.44 -22.37
N LEU A 215 -29.09 -2.19 -21.26
CA LEU A 215 -29.04 -1.63 -19.92
C LEU A 215 -28.04 -2.40 -19.06
N VAL A 216 -27.26 -1.66 -18.26
CA VAL A 216 -26.31 -2.20 -17.28
C VAL A 216 -26.63 -1.65 -15.90
N ILE A 217 -26.75 -2.52 -14.90
CA ILE A 217 -26.85 -2.12 -13.49
C ILE A 217 -25.48 -2.29 -12.85
N VAL A 218 -24.93 -1.22 -12.27
CA VAL A 218 -23.61 -1.21 -11.65
C VAL A 218 -23.67 -0.73 -10.20
N GLU A 219 -22.92 -1.39 -9.32
CA GLU A 219 -22.80 -1.08 -7.89
C GLU A 219 -21.35 -0.84 -7.46
N SER A 220 -21.17 -0.16 -6.32
CA SER A 220 -19.85 0.04 -5.72
C SER A 220 -19.19 -1.27 -5.29
N ALA A 221 -17.90 -1.43 -5.59
CA ALA A 221 -17.12 -2.59 -5.17
C ALA A 221 -16.97 -2.69 -3.65
N GLU A 222 -17.00 -1.57 -2.92
CA GLU A 222 -16.85 -1.52 -1.45
C GLU A 222 -17.86 -2.42 -0.73
N GLN A 223 -19.06 -2.59 -1.28
CA GLN A 223 -20.12 -3.40 -0.68
C GLN A 223 -19.81 -4.90 -0.66
N TYR A 224 -18.87 -5.35 -1.50
CA TYR A 224 -18.59 -6.76 -1.77
C TYR A 224 -17.23 -7.24 -1.23
N LEU A 225 -16.38 -6.32 -0.77
CA LEU A 225 -15.01 -6.60 -0.37
C LEU A 225 -14.86 -6.31 1.12
N LYS A 226 -14.91 -7.35 1.97
CA LYS A 226 -14.59 -7.28 3.41
C LYS A 226 -13.16 -7.75 3.71
N ASP A 227 -12.58 -7.15 4.75
CA ASP A 227 -11.19 -7.19 5.22
C ASP A 227 -10.43 -8.50 5.02
N HIS A 228 -9.27 -8.41 4.37
CA HIS A 228 -8.17 -9.37 4.44
C HIS A 228 -6.87 -8.60 4.63
N ALA A 229 -6.36 -8.53 5.86
CA ALA A 229 -5.02 -8.01 6.13
C ALA A 229 -3.98 -9.09 5.75
N GLN A 230 -2.89 -8.71 5.10
CA GLN A 230 -1.78 -9.60 4.77
C GLN A 230 -0.45 -9.05 5.28
N SER A 231 0.44 -9.98 5.63
CA SER A 231 1.78 -9.74 6.16
C SER A 231 2.71 -9.15 5.10
N ARG A 232 3.52 -8.16 5.49
CA ARG A 232 4.52 -7.48 4.64
C ARG A 232 5.87 -8.21 4.71
N LEU A 233 6.56 -8.34 3.58
CA LEU A 233 7.98 -8.74 3.54
C LEU A 233 8.87 -7.54 3.90
N GLY A 234 10.02 -7.77 4.55
CA GLY A 234 10.99 -6.70 4.88
C GLY A 234 11.91 -6.28 3.72
N SER A 235 11.83 -6.94 2.57
CA SER A 235 12.52 -6.59 1.31
C SER A 235 11.77 -7.21 0.14
N ASP A 236 11.72 -6.50 -1.00
CA ASP A 236 10.92 -6.91 -2.15
C ASP A 236 11.76 -7.07 -3.43
N LEU A 237 11.50 -8.09 -4.23
CA LEU A 237 11.93 -8.27 -5.61
C LEU A 237 11.02 -7.52 -6.61
N ALA A 238 11.57 -6.55 -7.33
CA ALA A 238 10.93 -5.94 -8.49
C ALA A 238 11.48 -6.53 -9.79
N VAL A 239 10.59 -7.01 -10.66
CA VAL A 239 10.94 -7.49 -12.00
C VAL A 239 10.43 -6.54 -13.07
N ILE A 240 11.14 -6.43 -14.18
CA ILE A 240 10.70 -5.61 -15.31
C ILE A 240 11.04 -6.31 -16.62
N SER A 241 10.15 -6.16 -17.60
CA SER A 241 10.33 -6.74 -18.92
C SER A 241 9.81 -5.85 -20.05
N ALA A 242 10.35 -6.03 -21.25
CA ALA A 242 9.88 -5.36 -22.46
C ALA A 242 10.15 -6.19 -23.74
N ASN A 243 9.50 -5.81 -24.84
CA ASN A 243 9.72 -6.43 -26.15
C ASN A 243 11.00 -5.97 -26.87
N SER A 244 11.66 -4.92 -26.40
CA SER A 244 12.93 -4.43 -26.92
C SER A 244 13.87 -4.03 -25.76
N GLN A 245 15.18 -4.01 -26.03
CA GLN A 245 16.17 -3.63 -25.03
C GLN A 245 16.03 -2.15 -24.65
N ASP A 246 15.69 -1.27 -25.60
CA ASP A 246 15.55 0.16 -25.36
C ASP A 246 14.32 0.50 -24.52
N SER A 247 13.18 -0.15 -24.78
CA SER A 247 11.98 0.00 -23.95
C SER A 247 12.22 -0.51 -22.52
N LEU A 248 13.04 -1.55 -22.35
CA LEU A 248 13.42 -2.03 -21.03
C LEU A 248 14.29 -1.01 -20.28
N LYS A 249 15.28 -0.41 -20.96
CA LYS A 249 16.12 0.65 -20.36
C LYS A 249 15.30 1.87 -19.95
N ALA A 250 14.41 2.34 -20.81
CA ALA A 250 13.49 3.44 -20.49
C ALA A 250 12.56 3.08 -19.32
N GLY A 251 12.03 1.85 -19.30
CA GLY A 251 11.21 1.35 -18.20
C GLY A 251 11.97 1.29 -16.88
N ILE A 252 13.23 0.86 -16.88
CA ILE A 252 14.10 0.83 -15.69
C ILE A 252 14.30 2.25 -15.15
N GLU A 253 14.55 3.23 -16.01
CA GLU A 253 14.75 4.61 -15.58
C GLU A 253 13.47 5.22 -14.98
N ASN A 254 12.33 5.02 -15.65
CA ASN A 254 11.03 5.44 -15.12
C ASN A 254 10.73 4.77 -13.77
N LEU A 255 11.08 3.50 -13.62
CA LEU A 255 10.86 2.75 -12.40
C LEU A 255 11.77 3.21 -11.26
N LYS A 256 13.04 3.55 -11.55
CA LYS A 256 13.94 4.17 -10.57
C LYS A 256 13.39 5.50 -10.07
N GLN A 257 12.90 6.34 -10.99
CA GLN A 257 12.25 7.62 -10.63
C GLN A 257 10.98 7.40 -9.81
N TYR A 258 10.19 6.39 -10.15
CA TYR A 258 8.97 6.04 -9.40
C TYR A 258 9.30 5.55 -7.98
N VAL A 259 10.27 4.63 -7.83
CA VAL A 259 10.70 4.13 -6.52
C VAL A 259 11.29 5.25 -5.66
N ALA A 260 12.10 6.12 -6.24
CA ALA A 260 12.65 7.28 -5.54
C ALA A 260 11.57 8.26 -5.05
N SER A 261 10.43 8.33 -5.74
CA SER A 261 9.31 9.23 -5.38
C SER A 261 8.22 8.59 -4.51
N HIS A 262 8.16 7.25 -4.44
CA HIS A 262 7.10 6.50 -3.75
C HIS A 262 7.67 5.32 -2.92
N PRO A 263 8.51 5.59 -1.91
CA PRO A 263 9.13 4.55 -1.07
C PRO A 263 8.14 3.71 -0.26
N ASP A 264 6.95 4.24 0.03
CA ASP A 264 5.94 3.54 0.85
C ASP A 264 5.20 2.45 0.06
N CYS A 265 5.22 2.52 -1.27
CA CYS A 265 4.46 1.64 -2.16
C CYS A 265 5.29 0.49 -2.76
N LEU A 266 6.51 0.23 -2.25
CA LEU A 266 7.40 -0.80 -2.80
C LEU A 266 6.80 -2.22 -2.81
N PRO A 267 6.12 -2.68 -1.74
CA PRO A 267 5.53 -4.02 -1.75
C PRO A 267 4.42 -4.15 -2.80
N ASP A 268 3.56 -3.13 -2.94
CA ASP A 268 2.50 -3.09 -3.94
C ASP A 268 3.04 -3.02 -5.38
N LEU A 269 4.13 -2.27 -5.57
CA LEU A 269 4.84 -2.17 -6.83
C LEU A 269 5.46 -3.52 -7.22
N ALA A 270 6.18 -4.14 -6.29
CA ALA A 270 6.80 -5.44 -6.48
C ALA A 270 5.76 -6.53 -6.79
N TYR A 271 4.65 -6.57 -6.02
CA TYR A 271 3.51 -7.42 -6.33
C TYR A 271 2.98 -7.18 -7.74
N THR A 272 2.74 -5.92 -8.12
CA THR A 272 2.17 -5.59 -9.44
C THR A 272 3.10 -6.04 -10.57
N LEU A 273 4.39 -5.74 -10.44
CA LEU A 273 5.42 -6.10 -11.41
C LEU A 273 5.57 -7.62 -11.56
N CYS A 274 5.59 -8.35 -10.45
CA CYS A 274 5.75 -9.80 -10.44
C CYS A 274 4.48 -10.55 -10.89
N ARG A 275 3.30 -10.14 -10.42
CA ARG A 275 2.05 -10.92 -10.51
C ARG A 275 1.04 -10.39 -11.52
N ARG A 276 1.10 -9.10 -11.86
CA ARG A 276 0.03 -8.40 -12.60
C ARG A 276 0.51 -7.79 -13.92
N ARG A 277 1.77 -7.98 -14.27
CA ARG A 277 2.34 -7.62 -15.58
C ARG A 277 2.69 -8.87 -16.38
N GLU A 278 2.62 -8.72 -17.68
CA GLU A 278 3.11 -9.71 -18.63
C GLU A 278 4.64 -9.66 -18.67
N HIS A 279 5.27 -10.83 -18.82
CA HIS A 279 6.73 -10.99 -18.79
C HIS A 279 7.30 -11.22 -20.18
N PHE A 280 7.76 -10.14 -20.83
CA PHE A 280 8.30 -10.14 -22.19
C PHE A 280 9.75 -10.67 -22.28
N LYS A 281 10.31 -10.66 -23.51
CA LYS A 281 11.59 -11.30 -23.84
C LYS A 281 12.82 -10.65 -23.20
N TRP A 282 12.88 -9.32 -23.11
CA TRP A 282 13.98 -8.63 -22.43
C TRP A 282 13.62 -8.45 -20.97
N ARG A 283 14.51 -8.88 -20.07
CA ARG A 283 14.22 -8.96 -18.63
C ARG A 283 15.34 -8.37 -17.78
N SER A 284 14.94 -7.76 -16.69
CA SER A 284 15.80 -7.28 -15.61
C SER A 284 15.05 -7.37 -14.28
N PHE A 285 15.76 -7.25 -13.18
CA PHE A 285 15.20 -7.26 -11.84
C PHE A 285 16.04 -6.37 -10.91
N ALA A 286 15.48 -5.99 -9.77
CA ALA A 286 16.16 -5.33 -8.67
C ALA A 286 15.60 -5.83 -7.34
N THR A 287 16.44 -5.84 -6.32
CA THR A 287 16.03 -6.00 -4.92
C THR A 287 15.79 -4.61 -4.32
N LEU A 288 14.63 -4.43 -3.70
CA LEU A 288 14.16 -3.21 -3.06
C LEU A 288 14.28 -3.41 -1.54
N SER A 289 15.44 -3.05 -0.99
CA SER A 289 15.75 -3.14 0.44
C SER A 289 16.23 -1.79 1.01
N ASN A 290 17.03 -1.04 0.24
CA ASN A 290 17.48 0.31 0.58
C ASN A 290 17.01 1.33 -0.47
N LEU A 291 16.30 2.35 -0.01
CA LEU A 291 15.71 3.41 -0.85
C LEU A 291 16.75 4.35 -1.48
N GLU A 292 17.99 4.37 -0.97
CA GLU A 292 19.01 5.31 -1.44
C GLU A 292 19.51 5.01 -2.86
N THR A 293 19.66 3.72 -3.23
CA THR A 293 20.13 3.34 -4.59
C THR A 293 19.56 2.01 -5.05
N VAL A 294 18.55 2.06 -5.92
CA VAL A 294 18.02 0.85 -6.60
C VAL A 294 18.87 0.50 -7.81
N THR A 295 19.55 -0.65 -7.73
CA THR A 295 20.37 -1.16 -8.83
C THR A 295 19.68 -2.32 -9.54
N PHE A 296 19.35 -2.11 -10.81
CA PHE A 296 18.81 -3.16 -11.67
C PHE A 296 19.92 -4.01 -12.27
N ALA A 297 19.71 -5.32 -12.34
CA ALA A 297 20.59 -6.25 -13.01
C ALA A 297 20.68 -5.94 -14.52
N PRO A 298 21.81 -6.22 -15.18
CA PRO A 298 21.96 -5.98 -16.62
C PRO A 298 20.85 -6.63 -17.45
N PRO A 299 20.27 -5.91 -18.43
CA PRO A 299 19.26 -6.46 -19.33
C PRO A 299 19.70 -7.77 -20.00
N THR A 300 18.88 -8.80 -19.88
CA THR A 300 19.13 -10.10 -20.52
C THR A 300 17.97 -10.42 -21.47
N ASN A 301 18.30 -10.94 -22.65
CA ASN A 301 17.29 -11.44 -23.59
C ASN A 301 16.99 -12.90 -23.28
N LYS A 302 15.70 -13.26 -23.28
CA LYS A 302 15.22 -14.63 -23.15
C LYS A 302 15.92 -15.53 -24.19
N PRO A 303 16.53 -16.66 -23.76
CA PRO A 303 17.13 -17.62 -24.68
C PRO A 303 16.05 -18.37 -25.48
N VAL A 304 16.41 -18.87 -26.67
CA VAL A 304 15.50 -19.65 -27.53
C VAL A 304 15.04 -20.94 -26.86
N ARG A 305 15.93 -21.58 -26.09
CA ARG A 305 15.63 -22.77 -25.27
C ARG A 305 15.79 -22.40 -23.81
N GLN A 306 14.80 -22.75 -23.00
CA GLN A 306 14.87 -22.55 -21.55
C GLN A 306 16.03 -23.35 -20.95
N PRO A 307 16.84 -22.74 -20.08
CA PRO A 307 17.92 -23.43 -19.41
C PRO A 307 17.43 -24.46 -18.41
N THR A 308 18.28 -25.43 -18.15
CA THR A 308 18.04 -26.49 -17.17
C THR A 308 18.64 -26.08 -15.82
N VAL A 309 17.86 -26.17 -14.74
CA VAL A 309 18.36 -25.86 -13.40
C VAL A 309 18.98 -27.11 -12.77
N ILE A 310 20.27 -27.04 -12.45
CA ILE A 310 20.96 -28.03 -11.61
C ILE A 310 21.19 -27.41 -10.24
N MET A 311 20.70 -28.06 -9.19
CA MET A 311 20.92 -27.59 -7.82
C MET A 311 22.13 -28.31 -7.23
N VAL A 312 23.09 -27.54 -6.71
CA VAL A 312 24.28 -28.06 -6.06
C VAL A 312 24.25 -27.69 -4.59
N PHE A 313 24.36 -28.68 -3.71
CA PHE A 313 24.26 -28.49 -2.27
C PHE A 313 25.66 -28.42 -1.66
N SER A 314 25.99 -27.27 -1.07
CA SER A 314 27.30 -27.01 -0.48
C SER A 314 27.60 -27.93 0.71
N GLY A 315 28.85 -28.37 0.83
CA GLY A 315 29.32 -29.13 1.99
C GLY A 315 29.61 -28.27 3.23
N GLN A 316 30.21 -28.92 4.22
CA GLN A 316 30.67 -28.32 5.46
C GLN A 316 31.80 -27.31 5.23
N GLY A 317 31.81 -26.23 6.04
CA GLY A 317 32.76 -25.12 5.95
C GLY A 317 32.16 -23.84 5.36
N SER A 318 30.95 -23.93 4.80
CA SER A 318 30.19 -22.80 4.27
C SER A 318 29.46 -22.00 5.37
N GLN A 319 29.16 -22.61 6.51
CA GLN A 319 28.38 -22.03 7.61
C GLN A 319 29.02 -20.79 8.23
N TRP A 320 28.18 -19.90 8.75
CA TRP A 320 28.58 -18.67 9.43
C TRP A 320 27.48 -18.20 10.39
N PRO A 321 27.82 -17.52 11.51
CA PRO A 321 26.83 -17.08 12.50
C PRO A 321 25.75 -16.21 11.88
N GLN A 322 24.48 -16.40 12.28
CA GLN A 322 23.31 -15.72 11.71
C GLN A 322 22.95 -16.07 10.26
N MET A 323 23.45 -17.19 9.73
CA MET A 323 22.99 -17.70 8.43
C MET A 323 21.46 -17.95 8.47
N GLY A 324 20.72 -17.31 7.56
CA GLY A 324 19.27 -17.50 7.44
C GLY A 324 18.43 -16.71 8.46
N HIS A 325 19.05 -15.91 9.35
CA HIS A 325 18.34 -15.09 10.33
C HIS A 325 17.33 -14.13 9.67
N ASP A 326 17.74 -13.41 8.60
CA ASP A 326 16.84 -12.48 7.91
C ASP A 326 15.65 -13.19 7.24
N LEU A 327 15.86 -14.42 6.77
CA LEU A 327 14.83 -15.25 6.15
C LEU A 327 13.79 -15.70 7.18
N LEU A 328 14.22 -16.04 8.41
CA LEU A 328 13.31 -16.38 9.51
C LEU A 328 12.38 -15.21 9.88
N ALA A 329 12.88 -13.98 9.75
CA ALA A 329 12.09 -12.77 10.02
C ALA A 329 11.18 -12.40 8.84
N SER A 330 11.65 -12.59 7.60
CA SER A 330 11.00 -12.05 6.40
C SER A 330 10.10 -13.04 5.68
N LEU A 331 10.37 -14.35 5.73
CA LEU A 331 9.65 -15.38 4.96
C LEU A 331 8.92 -16.37 5.88
N PRO A 332 7.59 -16.25 6.06
CA PRO A 332 6.82 -17.12 6.94
C PRO A 332 6.98 -18.61 6.61
N GLY A 333 6.91 -18.99 5.33
CA GLY A 333 7.06 -20.39 4.90
C GLY A 333 8.44 -20.98 5.20
N PHE A 334 9.50 -20.17 5.16
CA PHE A 334 10.85 -20.62 5.55
C PHE A 334 10.92 -20.86 7.06
N LYS A 335 10.33 -19.96 7.85
CA LYS A 335 10.23 -20.14 9.31
C LYS A 335 9.44 -21.40 9.68
N GLU A 336 8.31 -21.64 9.02
CA GLU A 336 7.50 -22.84 9.20
C GLU A 336 8.29 -24.12 8.92
N ASP A 337 9.09 -24.16 7.84
CA ASP A 337 9.97 -25.29 7.55
C ASP A 337 10.98 -25.54 8.68
N VAL A 338 11.63 -24.48 9.17
CA VAL A 338 12.62 -24.59 10.26
C VAL A 338 11.96 -25.05 11.55
N VAL A 339 10.75 -24.59 11.87
CA VAL A 339 9.97 -25.08 13.03
C VAL A 339 9.68 -26.58 12.88
N ALA A 340 9.19 -27.02 11.72
CA ALA A 340 8.86 -28.43 11.49
C ALA A 340 10.10 -29.34 11.61
N MET A 341 11.26 -28.90 11.11
CA MET A 341 12.52 -29.63 11.27
C MET A 341 13.03 -29.63 12.73
N ASP A 342 12.83 -28.54 13.46
CA ASP A 342 13.15 -28.47 14.89
C ASP A 342 12.27 -29.43 15.69
N GLU A 343 10.98 -29.50 15.40
CA GLU A 343 10.05 -30.47 16.03
C GLU A 343 10.49 -31.92 15.82
N ILE A 344 11.01 -32.27 14.63
CA ILE A 344 11.59 -33.58 14.36
C ILE A 344 12.78 -33.84 15.29
N LEU A 345 13.70 -32.90 15.43
CA LEU A 345 14.86 -33.03 16.33
C LEU A 345 14.44 -33.14 17.80
N GLN A 346 13.44 -32.37 18.22
CA GLN A 346 12.90 -32.41 19.58
C GLN A 346 12.12 -33.69 19.87
N SER A 347 11.63 -34.39 18.84
CA SER A 347 10.95 -35.68 18.98
C SER A 347 11.89 -36.87 19.21
N LEU A 348 13.20 -36.69 19.06
CA LEU A 348 14.19 -37.74 19.30
C LEU A 348 14.20 -38.21 20.76
N GLU A 349 14.71 -39.42 20.99
CA GLU A 349 14.77 -40.03 22.32
C GLU A 349 15.52 -39.14 23.33
N PRO A 350 15.13 -39.13 24.61
CA PRO A 350 15.68 -38.19 25.60
C PRO A 350 17.21 -38.18 25.71
N HIS A 351 17.86 -39.32 25.48
CA HIS A 351 19.31 -39.48 25.61
C HIS A 351 20.11 -38.93 24.41
N CYS A 352 19.47 -38.78 23.24
CA CYS A 352 20.08 -38.24 22.02
C CYS A 352 19.38 -36.96 21.52
N ARG A 353 18.46 -36.39 22.31
CA ARG A 353 17.76 -35.15 21.95
C ARG A 353 18.70 -33.94 22.08
N PRO A 354 18.76 -33.04 21.09
CA PRO A 354 19.52 -31.80 21.23
C PRO A 354 18.93 -30.91 22.33
N GLN A 355 19.81 -30.32 23.14
CA GLN A 355 19.46 -29.32 24.17
C GLN A 355 19.30 -27.90 23.60
N TRP A 356 19.39 -27.77 22.28
CA TRP A 356 19.32 -26.52 21.54
C TRP A 356 18.17 -26.59 20.53
N LYS A 357 17.70 -25.42 20.09
CA LYS A 357 16.71 -25.28 19.02
C LYS A 357 17.31 -24.61 17.81
N ALA A 358 16.95 -25.08 16.61
CA ALA A 358 17.52 -24.59 15.37
C ALA A 358 17.31 -23.08 15.17
N ILE A 359 16.11 -22.57 15.45
CA ILE A 359 15.78 -21.14 15.32
C ILE A 359 16.66 -20.27 16.23
N GLU A 360 16.91 -20.72 17.46
CA GLU A 360 17.72 -20.00 18.43
C GLU A 360 19.18 -19.97 17.98
N GLU A 361 19.75 -21.11 17.60
CA GLU A 361 21.14 -21.20 17.14
C GLU A 361 21.40 -20.40 15.85
N LEU A 362 20.46 -20.42 14.90
CA LEU A 362 20.53 -19.62 13.67
C LEU A 362 20.38 -18.12 13.93
N SER A 363 19.86 -17.71 15.09
CA SER A 363 19.69 -16.29 15.44
C SER A 363 20.82 -15.73 16.31
N LYS A 364 21.74 -16.58 16.81
CA LYS A 364 22.83 -16.14 17.69
C LYS A 364 23.88 -15.30 16.95
N PRO A 365 24.26 -14.13 17.50
CA PRO A 365 25.34 -13.32 16.93
C PRO A 365 26.70 -14.02 17.06
N ALA A 366 27.66 -13.61 16.22
CA ALA A 366 28.98 -14.25 16.10
C ALA A 366 29.74 -14.42 17.43
N VAL A 367 29.55 -13.53 18.40
CA VAL A 367 30.21 -13.56 19.72
C VAL A 367 29.74 -14.74 20.58
N SER A 368 28.49 -15.17 20.45
CA SER A 368 27.88 -16.24 21.26
C SER A 368 27.64 -17.54 20.49
N SER A 369 27.79 -17.50 19.16
CA SER A 369 27.51 -18.63 18.28
C SER A 369 28.58 -19.72 18.41
N GLN A 370 28.14 -20.97 18.54
CA GLN A 370 29.00 -22.15 18.55
C GLN A 370 28.89 -22.96 17.24
N LEU A 371 28.40 -22.32 16.17
CA LEU A 371 28.08 -22.95 14.88
C LEU A 371 29.26 -23.66 14.19
N ASN A 372 30.50 -23.46 14.65
CA ASN A 372 31.67 -24.17 14.13
C ASN A 372 31.76 -25.63 14.62
N ARG A 373 31.05 -25.99 15.71
CA ARG A 373 31.05 -27.37 16.22
C ARG A 373 30.27 -28.29 15.29
N ALA A 374 30.79 -29.49 15.03
CA ALA A 374 30.18 -30.45 14.10
C ALA A 374 28.72 -30.79 14.45
N GLU A 375 28.43 -30.93 15.75
CA GLU A 375 27.09 -31.21 16.31
C GLU A 375 26.04 -30.13 16.00
N LEU A 376 26.47 -28.92 15.65
CA LEU A 376 25.61 -27.78 15.25
C LEU A 376 25.73 -27.51 13.74
N ALA A 377 26.95 -27.44 13.22
CA ALA A 377 27.24 -27.05 11.84
C ALA A 377 26.51 -27.92 10.80
N GLN A 378 26.55 -29.24 10.98
CA GLN A 378 26.00 -30.19 10.01
C GLN A 378 24.47 -30.16 9.96
N PRO A 379 23.74 -30.35 11.09
CA PRO A 379 22.28 -30.29 11.06
C PRO A 379 21.77 -28.91 10.67
N LEU A 380 22.35 -27.82 11.20
CA LEU A 380 21.87 -26.47 10.89
C LEU A 380 22.10 -26.07 9.43
N SER A 381 23.21 -26.49 8.80
CA SER A 381 23.41 -26.27 7.37
C SER A 381 22.41 -27.07 6.52
N THR A 382 22.09 -28.30 6.93
CA THR A 382 21.09 -29.13 6.24
C THR A 382 19.69 -28.53 6.38
N ILE A 383 19.32 -28.08 7.58
CA ILE A 383 18.04 -27.37 7.84
C ILE A 383 17.93 -26.13 6.96
N LEU A 384 19.00 -25.33 6.88
CA LEU A 384 19.03 -24.15 6.01
C LEU A 384 18.85 -24.54 4.53
N GLN A 385 19.59 -25.55 4.06
CA GLN A 385 19.51 -26.03 2.68
C GLN A 385 18.12 -26.56 2.31
N ILE A 386 17.51 -27.33 3.19
CA ILE A 386 16.14 -27.85 3.02
C ILE A 386 15.13 -26.69 3.02
N GLY A 387 15.25 -25.73 3.94
CA GLY A 387 14.38 -24.56 3.97
C GLY A 387 14.49 -23.71 2.70
N LEU A 388 15.71 -23.47 2.19
CA LEU A 388 15.94 -22.77 0.93
C LEU A 388 15.35 -23.53 -0.27
N LEU A 389 15.55 -24.85 -0.31
CA LEU A 389 14.97 -25.71 -1.34
C LEU A 389 13.44 -25.66 -1.30
N ASN A 390 12.82 -25.78 -0.13
CA ASN A 390 11.37 -25.70 0.03
C ASN A 390 10.84 -24.31 -0.37
N ALA A 391 11.55 -23.23 -0.03
CA ALA A 391 11.23 -21.88 -0.50
C ALA A 391 11.28 -21.77 -2.03
N LEU A 392 12.30 -22.31 -2.68
CA LEU A 392 12.39 -22.37 -4.15
C LEU A 392 11.30 -23.25 -4.78
N LYS A 393 10.95 -24.39 -4.15
CA LYS A 393 9.84 -25.25 -4.57
C LYS A 393 8.50 -24.49 -4.52
N ARG A 394 8.26 -23.64 -3.51
CA ARG A 394 7.09 -22.74 -3.43
C ARG A 394 7.07 -21.70 -4.56
N LEU A 395 8.23 -21.30 -5.07
CA LEU A 395 8.39 -20.47 -6.28
C LEU A 395 8.36 -21.28 -7.59
N TRP A 396 8.01 -22.57 -7.54
CA TRP A 396 7.97 -23.47 -8.69
C TRP A 396 9.32 -23.71 -9.37
N VAL A 397 10.43 -23.31 -8.74
CA VAL A 397 11.78 -23.62 -9.20
C VAL A 397 12.14 -25.04 -8.76
N ARG A 398 12.20 -25.97 -9.73
CA ARG A 398 12.56 -27.37 -9.50
C ARG A 398 13.86 -27.74 -10.22
N PRO A 399 14.74 -28.55 -9.60
CA PRO A 399 15.93 -29.04 -10.27
C PRO A 399 15.58 -30.12 -11.30
N GLN A 400 16.34 -30.17 -12.40
CA GLN A 400 16.35 -31.32 -13.31
C GLN A 400 17.39 -32.36 -12.92
N ALA A 401 18.36 -31.96 -12.11
CA ALA A 401 19.35 -32.81 -11.48
C ALA A 401 19.85 -32.13 -10.20
N VAL A 402 20.30 -32.95 -9.26
CA VAL A 402 20.89 -32.47 -8.01
C VAL A 402 22.29 -33.04 -7.82
N VAL A 403 23.16 -32.26 -7.20
CA VAL A 403 24.54 -32.66 -6.87
C VAL A 403 24.79 -32.35 -5.41
N GLY A 404 25.26 -33.34 -4.65
CA GLY A 404 25.73 -33.13 -3.29
C GLY A 404 27.22 -32.87 -3.26
N HIS A 405 27.69 -31.97 -2.39
CA HIS A 405 29.08 -31.91 -1.96
C HIS A 405 29.12 -32.33 -0.48
N PRO A 406 29.87 -33.39 -0.14
CA PRO A 406 29.83 -34.19 1.10
C PRO A 406 28.55 -34.06 1.94
N SER A 407 28.55 -33.23 2.99
CA SER A 407 27.39 -33.09 3.89
C SER A 407 26.12 -32.57 3.18
N GLY A 408 26.28 -31.79 2.11
CA GLY A 408 25.17 -31.31 1.28
C GLY A 408 24.47 -32.43 0.51
N GLU A 409 25.07 -33.63 0.42
CA GLU A 409 24.47 -34.78 -0.24
C GLU A 409 23.21 -35.30 0.48
N ILE A 410 23.08 -35.06 1.79
CA ILE A 410 21.85 -35.35 2.55
C ILE A 410 20.69 -34.47 2.04
N ALA A 411 20.92 -33.16 1.92
CA ALA A 411 19.93 -32.24 1.38
C ALA A 411 19.65 -32.51 -0.11
N ALA A 412 20.65 -32.94 -0.88
CA ALA A 412 20.48 -33.36 -2.27
C ALA A 412 19.62 -34.64 -2.37
N ALA A 413 19.79 -35.62 -1.49
CA ALA A 413 18.98 -36.83 -1.45
C ALA A 413 17.51 -36.53 -1.07
N TYR A 414 17.29 -35.62 -0.12
CA TYR A 414 15.94 -35.08 0.14
C TYR A 414 15.36 -34.36 -1.09
N ALA A 415 16.18 -33.56 -1.80
CA ALA A 415 15.76 -32.89 -3.02
C ALA A 415 15.39 -33.85 -4.15
N ALA A 416 16.06 -34.99 -4.22
CA ALA A 416 15.77 -36.10 -5.13
C ALA A 416 14.59 -36.98 -4.71
N GLU A 417 13.98 -36.69 -3.55
CA GLU A 417 12.91 -37.47 -2.93
C GLU A 417 13.36 -38.90 -2.55
N ALA A 418 14.66 -39.10 -2.35
CA ALA A 418 15.24 -40.34 -1.85
C ALA A 418 15.10 -40.47 -0.32
N LEU A 419 15.08 -39.34 0.38
CA LEU A 419 14.88 -39.25 1.82
C LEU A 419 13.63 -38.44 2.12
N THR A 420 12.88 -38.86 3.13
CA THR A 420 11.86 -38.04 3.78
C THR A 420 12.51 -36.89 4.56
N LEU A 421 11.70 -35.88 4.94
CA LEU A 421 12.17 -34.77 5.76
C LEU A 421 12.74 -35.25 7.10
N ARG A 422 12.08 -36.23 7.74
CA ARG A 422 12.51 -36.84 9.00
C ARG A 422 13.85 -37.53 8.85
N GLU A 423 14.02 -38.37 7.84
CA GLU A 423 15.27 -39.10 7.60
C GLU A 423 16.43 -38.14 7.31
N ALA A 424 16.23 -37.12 6.47
CA ALA A 424 17.28 -36.16 6.12
C ALA A 424 17.77 -35.34 7.33
N VAL A 425 16.84 -34.79 8.11
CA VAL A 425 17.17 -34.00 9.31
C VAL A 425 17.86 -34.87 10.37
N THR A 426 17.35 -36.09 10.56
CA THR A 426 17.85 -37.05 11.55
C THR A 426 19.24 -37.57 11.16
N ALA A 427 19.46 -37.90 9.90
CA ALA A 427 20.76 -38.31 9.37
C ALA A 427 21.80 -37.18 9.53
N ALA A 428 21.44 -35.94 9.20
CA ALA A 428 22.35 -34.79 9.38
C ALA A 428 22.69 -34.53 10.86
N TYR A 429 21.70 -34.68 11.76
CA TYR A 429 21.91 -34.55 13.19
C TYR A 429 22.84 -35.63 13.73
N TYR A 430 22.55 -36.91 13.48
CA TYR A 430 23.39 -37.99 13.98
C TYR A 430 24.80 -37.95 13.40
N ARG A 431 24.97 -37.50 12.15
CA ARG A 431 26.29 -37.32 11.53
C ARG A 431 27.13 -36.28 12.28
N GLY A 432 26.51 -35.21 12.76
CA GLY A 432 27.13 -34.22 13.63
C GLY A 432 27.31 -34.70 15.08
N TYR A 433 26.35 -35.46 15.62
CA TYR A 433 26.32 -35.95 16.99
C TYR A 433 27.43 -36.96 17.28
N VAL A 434 27.58 -37.99 16.43
CA VAL A 434 28.66 -38.99 16.60
C VAL A 434 30.03 -38.33 16.45
N SER A 435 30.13 -37.29 15.62
CA SER A 435 31.34 -36.51 15.42
C SER A 435 31.81 -35.73 16.68
N LYS A 436 30.98 -35.62 17.71
CA LYS A 436 31.29 -34.88 18.95
C LYS A 436 32.38 -35.53 19.80
N ASP A 437 32.38 -36.85 19.91
CA ASP A 437 33.20 -37.60 20.87
C ASP A 437 34.58 -38.00 20.32
N SER A 438 35.02 -37.33 19.27
CA SER A 438 36.28 -37.58 18.58
C SER A 438 37.48 -37.00 19.32
N THR A 439 38.37 -37.86 19.81
CA THR A 439 39.57 -37.45 20.56
C THR A 439 40.83 -37.27 19.70
N THR A 440 40.75 -37.44 18.37
CA THR A 440 41.91 -37.42 17.47
C THR A 440 42.18 -36.02 16.91
N GLN A 441 43.36 -35.43 17.18
CA GLN A 441 43.75 -34.11 16.68
C GLN A 441 44.21 -34.17 15.20
N GLY A 442 43.30 -33.92 14.26
CA GLY A 442 43.58 -33.81 12.82
C GLY A 442 43.21 -32.45 12.24
N GLY A 443 43.54 -32.21 10.97
CA GLY A 443 43.15 -30.98 10.27
C GLY A 443 43.02 -31.16 8.76
N MET A 444 42.32 -30.24 8.09
CA MET A 444 42.17 -30.21 6.63
C MET A 444 42.91 -29.02 6.04
N ALA A 445 43.36 -29.13 4.78
CA ALA A 445 43.96 -28.02 4.04
C ALA A 445 43.47 -27.99 2.58
N ALA A 446 43.23 -26.79 2.06
CA ALA A 446 42.88 -26.55 0.67
C ALA A 446 44.14 -26.23 -0.14
N ILE A 447 44.27 -26.86 -1.31
CA ILE A 447 45.43 -26.76 -2.21
C ILE A 447 44.95 -26.47 -3.63
N SER A 448 45.53 -25.48 -4.28
CA SER A 448 45.31 -25.14 -5.69
C SER A 448 46.14 -26.03 -6.63
N LEU A 449 46.05 -27.35 -6.46
CA LEU A 449 46.61 -28.36 -7.35
C LEU A 449 45.60 -29.47 -7.60
N GLY A 450 45.74 -30.15 -8.74
CA GLY A 450 44.97 -31.35 -9.04
C GLY A 450 45.35 -32.51 -8.11
N ALA A 451 44.44 -33.48 -7.95
CA ALA A 451 44.64 -34.59 -7.02
C ALA A 451 45.89 -35.43 -7.34
N LYS A 452 46.17 -35.64 -8.64
CA LYS A 452 47.36 -36.39 -9.09
C LYS A 452 48.68 -35.72 -8.70
N GLU A 453 48.76 -34.40 -8.84
CA GLU A 453 49.93 -33.61 -8.49
C GLU A 453 50.07 -33.52 -6.97
N THR A 454 48.96 -33.25 -6.28
CA THR A 454 48.91 -33.16 -4.81
C THR A 454 49.44 -34.43 -4.15
N ARG A 455 49.06 -35.62 -4.64
CA ARG A 455 49.50 -36.91 -4.11
C ARG A 455 51.02 -37.11 -4.12
N GLN A 456 51.77 -36.40 -4.95
CA GLN A 456 53.23 -36.49 -5.01
C GLN A 456 53.94 -35.88 -3.78
N PHE A 457 53.24 -35.01 -3.05
CA PHE A 457 53.80 -34.27 -1.91
C PHE A 457 53.28 -34.74 -0.54
N LEU A 458 52.39 -35.73 -0.52
CA LEU A 458 51.72 -36.17 0.72
C LEU A 458 52.59 -37.18 1.50
N PRO A 459 52.88 -36.93 2.79
CA PRO A 459 53.54 -37.89 3.65
C PRO A 459 52.57 -39.02 4.09
N ASN A 460 53.11 -40.05 4.72
CA ASN A 460 52.30 -41.12 5.33
C ASN A 460 51.30 -40.52 6.33
N ARG A 461 50.03 -40.95 6.28
CA ARG A 461 48.88 -40.44 7.08
C ARG A 461 48.27 -39.11 6.64
N VAL A 462 48.64 -38.59 5.47
CA VAL A 462 47.89 -37.52 4.79
C VAL A 462 47.26 -38.11 3.53
N VAL A 463 45.95 -37.91 3.36
CA VAL A 463 45.21 -38.39 2.19
C VAL A 463 44.47 -37.24 1.50
N VAL A 464 44.13 -37.46 0.24
CA VAL A 464 43.21 -36.58 -0.50
C VAL A 464 41.80 -36.85 0.01
N ALA A 465 41.18 -35.84 0.62
CA ALA A 465 39.83 -35.91 1.16
C ALA A 465 38.78 -35.47 0.13
N CYS A 466 39.06 -34.42 -0.65
CA CYS A 466 38.16 -33.93 -1.69
C CYS A 466 38.91 -33.58 -2.96
N GLU A 467 38.48 -34.10 -4.09
CA GLU A 467 38.85 -33.65 -5.44
C GLU A 467 37.76 -32.66 -5.89
N ASN A 468 37.98 -31.35 -5.70
CA ASN A 468 36.96 -30.33 -5.94
C ASN A 468 36.93 -29.84 -7.40
N SER A 469 38.07 -29.83 -8.08
CA SER A 469 38.20 -29.48 -9.50
C SER A 469 39.49 -30.09 -10.07
N PRO A 470 39.74 -30.02 -11.39
CA PRO A 470 41.00 -30.45 -11.98
C PRO A 470 42.25 -29.75 -11.39
N ALA A 471 42.09 -28.59 -10.76
CA ALA A 471 43.17 -27.78 -10.18
C ALA A 471 42.94 -27.43 -8.69
N SER A 472 41.99 -28.08 -8.01
CA SER A 472 41.65 -27.80 -6.62
C SER A 472 41.39 -29.08 -5.83
N THR A 473 42.18 -29.29 -4.79
CA THR A 473 42.12 -30.48 -3.94
C THR A 473 42.10 -30.08 -2.47
N THR A 474 41.35 -30.81 -1.65
CA THR A 474 41.42 -30.69 -0.19
C THR A 474 42.05 -31.94 0.38
N ILE A 475 43.09 -31.78 1.18
CA ILE A 475 43.79 -32.87 1.87
C ILE A 475 43.43 -32.86 3.34
N TRP A 476 43.60 -34.02 3.95
CA TRP A 476 43.44 -34.21 5.38
C TRP A 476 44.60 -35.06 5.93
N GLY A 477 44.99 -34.81 7.17
CA GLY A 477 45.84 -35.71 7.95
C GLY A 477 46.05 -35.23 9.39
N ASP A 478 46.90 -35.96 10.11
CA ASP A 478 47.37 -35.56 11.45
C ASP A 478 47.98 -34.15 11.38
N ALA A 479 47.71 -33.28 12.38
CA ALA A 479 48.06 -31.86 12.31
C ALA A 479 49.56 -31.61 12.01
N ASP A 480 50.44 -32.45 12.55
CA ASP A 480 51.88 -32.39 12.28
C ASP A 480 52.25 -32.79 10.85
N GLN A 481 51.63 -33.85 10.32
CA GLN A 481 51.88 -34.34 8.96
C GLN A 481 51.28 -33.41 7.90
N LEU A 482 50.15 -32.77 8.21
CA LEU A 482 49.54 -31.75 7.37
C LEU A 482 50.48 -30.54 7.20
N ARG A 483 51.16 -30.13 8.28
CA ARG A 483 52.16 -29.05 8.24
C ARG A 483 53.35 -29.41 7.35
N VAL A 484 53.79 -30.67 7.38
CA VAL A 484 54.85 -31.19 6.50
C VAL A 484 54.40 -31.20 5.05
N ALA A 485 53.18 -31.68 4.76
CA ALA A 485 52.62 -31.67 3.41
C ALA A 485 52.55 -30.25 2.81
N LEU A 486 52.08 -29.28 3.61
CA LEU A 486 52.02 -27.87 3.20
C LEU A 486 53.42 -27.29 2.96
N ALA A 487 54.39 -27.59 3.82
CA ALA A 487 55.77 -27.14 3.63
C ALA A 487 56.42 -27.74 2.36
N ASN A 488 56.16 -29.02 2.07
CA ASN A 488 56.66 -29.69 0.86
C ASN A 488 56.11 -29.03 -0.42
N ILE A 489 54.81 -28.74 -0.44
CA ILE A 489 54.15 -28.08 -1.56
C ILE A 489 54.71 -26.67 -1.73
N GLN A 490 54.80 -25.90 -0.64
CA GLN A 490 55.30 -24.53 -0.67
C GLN A 490 56.78 -24.45 -1.09
N ALA A 491 57.58 -25.45 -0.74
CA ALA A 491 59.00 -25.54 -1.12
C ALA A 491 59.18 -25.91 -2.60
N ALA A 492 58.36 -26.83 -3.12
CA ALA A 492 58.42 -27.24 -4.52
C ALA A 492 57.76 -26.22 -5.47
N GLN A 493 56.69 -25.57 -5.01
CA GLN A 493 55.90 -24.62 -5.79
C GLN A 493 55.47 -23.43 -4.91
N PRO A 494 56.32 -22.39 -4.78
CA PRO A 494 56.07 -21.25 -3.89
C PRO A 494 54.82 -20.43 -4.23
N GLU A 495 54.39 -20.45 -5.48
CA GLU A 495 53.22 -19.69 -5.95
C GLU A 495 51.90 -20.45 -5.75
N THR A 496 51.94 -21.72 -5.33
CA THR A 496 50.75 -22.55 -5.14
C THR A 496 50.05 -22.18 -3.83
N PHE A 497 48.76 -21.85 -3.91
CA PHE A 497 47.94 -21.64 -2.72
C PHE A 497 47.77 -22.97 -1.96
N ALA A 498 48.27 -23.03 -0.72
CA ALA A 498 48.15 -24.16 0.17
C ALA A 498 47.89 -23.67 1.61
N ARG A 499 46.67 -23.85 2.14
CA ARG A 499 46.28 -23.29 3.44
C ARG A 499 45.46 -24.25 4.28
N ALA A 500 45.80 -24.34 5.57
CA ALA A 500 45.01 -25.06 6.57
C ALA A 500 43.62 -24.40 6.76
N LEU A 501 42.58 -25.24 6.80
CA LEU A 501 41.19 -24.86 7.02
C LEU A 501 40.88 -24.86 8.53
N LYS A 502 39.97 -23.98 8.96
CA LYS A 502 39.47 -23.93 10.34
C LYS A 502 38.41 -25.00 10.58
N VAL A 503 38.83 -26.26 10.59
CA VAL A 503 37.98 -27.41 10.92
C VAL A 503 38.71 -28.26 11.94
N GLU A 504 38.05 -28.53 13.06
CA GLU A 504 38.59 -29.30 14.18
C GLU A 504 38.55 -30.83 13.94
N MET A 505 38.06 -31.24 12.76
CA MET A 505 37.62 -32.61 12.49
C MET A 505 38.07 -33.15 11.13
N ALA A 506 38.23 -34.47 11.11
CA ALA A 506 38.89 -35.28 10.10
C ALA A 506 37.90 -36.10 9.24
N TYR A 507 37.16 -35.45 8.34
CA TYR A 507 36.23 -36.16 7.45
C TYR A 507 36.98 -36.91 6.34
N HIS A 508 36.42 -38.03 5.86
CA HIS A 508 36.91 -38.81 4.71
C HIS A 508 38.23 -39.59 4.93
N SER A 509 38.41 -40.19 6.12
CA SER A 509 39.58 -41.03 6.42
C SER A 509 39.21 -42.41 6.99
N GLN A 510 40.01 -43.42 6.61
CA GLN A 510 39.82 -44.82 7.01
C GLN A 510 40.09 -45.07 8.52
N ALA A 511 40.83 -44.19 9.19
CA ALA A 511 41.09 -44.30 10.64
C ALA A 511 39.84 -44.03 11.50
N TYR A 512 38.84 -43.36 10.93
CA TYR A 512 37.56 -43.04 11.56
C TYR A 512 36.51 -44.17 11.43
N GLN A 513 36.79 -45.15 10.57
CA GLN A 513 35.86 -46.14 9.99
C GLN A 513 35.27 -47.13 11.00
N SER A 514 35.99 -47.47 12.09
CA SER A 514 35.60 -48.58 12.97
C SER A 514 34.89 -48.18 14.27
N ARG A 515 34.83 -46.89 14.63
CA ARG A 515 34.23 -46.46 15.91
C ARG A 515 32.94 -45.66 15.73
N LEU A 516 32.88 -44.81 14.72
CA LEU A 516 31.77 -43.88 14.51
C LEU A 516 30.73 -44.40 13.50
N GLY A 517 31.16 -45.29 12.59
CA GLY A 517 30.28 -45.94 11.63
C GLY A 517 29.23 -46.83 12.31
N ASP A 518 29.62 -47.60 13.34
CA ASP A 518 28.71 -48.53 14.02
C ASP A 518 27.61 -47.81 14.81
N GLU A 519 27.96 -46.75 15.56
CA GLU A 519 26.98 -45.94 16.28
C GLU A 519 26.05 -45.19 15.33
N PHE A 520 26.59 -44.58 14.26
CA PHE A 520 25.81 -43.88 13.25
C PHE A 520 24.83 -44.82 12.53
N THR A 521 25.27 -46.03 12.19
CA THR A 521 24.43 -47.08 11.61
C THR A 521 23.29 -47.47 12.54
N ARG A 522 23.60 -47.69 13.83
CA ARG A 522 22.60 -48.06 14.83
C ARG A 522 21.52 -47.00 14.95
N PHE A 523 21.90 -45.72 14.95
CA PHE A 523 20.95 -44.62 15.03
C PHE A 523 20.11 -44.47 13.75
N ILE A 524 20.70 -44.59 12.55
CA ILE A 524 19.93 -44.50 11.30
C ILE A 524 18.92 -45.67 11.17
N GLN A 525 19.35 -46.90 11.46
CA GLN A 525 18.49 -48.09 11.34
C GLN A 525 17.25 -48.05 12.25
N GLN A 526 17.34 -47.38 13.40
CA GLN A 526 16.21 -47.18 14.33
C GLN A 526 15.11 -46.29 13.74
N HIS A 527 15.45 -45.40 12.79
CA HIS A 527 14.51 -44.47 12.17
C HIS A 527 14.07 -44.92 10.76
N GLU A 528 14.79 -45.84 10.11
CA GLU A 528 14.38 -46.49 8.85
C GLU A 528 13.16 -47.41 9.00
N THR A 529 12.85 -47.84 10.23
CA THR A 529 11.82 -48.88 10.50
C THR A 529 10.45 -48.35 10.90
N LEU A 530 10.25 -47.02 11.02
CA LEU A 530 9.09 -46.47 11.74
C LEU A 530 7.94 -45.89 10.93
N GLU A 531 8.02 -45.70 9.62
CA GLU A 531 6.84 -45.43 8.80
C GLU A 531 6.99 -46.15 7.46
N GLY A 532 5.93 -46.77 6.94
CA GLY A 532 5.94 -47.44 5.64
C GLY A 532 6.22 -46.42 4.52
N SER A 533 7.50 -46.16 4.27
CA SER A 533 7.97 -45.04 3.48
C SER A 533 7.39 -45.11 2.07
N GLN A 534 6.62 -44.08 1.69
CA GLN A 534 6.18 -43.82 0.32
C GLN A 534 7.37 -43.39 -0.58
N VAL A 535 8.54 -43.97 -0.39
CA VAL A 535 9.72 -43.69 -1.21
C VAL A 535 9.57 -44.54 -2.48
N HIS A 536 9.55 -43.87 -3.62
CA HIS A 536 9.49 -44.55 -4.91
C HIS A 536 10.79 -45.35 -5.12
N ASP A 537 10.69 -46.57 -5.67
CA ASP A 537 11.86 -47.38 -6.03
C ASP A 537 12.84 -46.64 -6.98
N GLN A 538 12.34 -45.65 -7.73
CA GLN A 538 13.13 -44.79 -8.60
C GLN A 538 13.07 -43.32 -8.17
N LEU A 539 14.21 -42.64 -8.26
CA LEU A 539 14.32 -41.21 -8.00
C LEU A 539 13.55 -40.41 -9.07
N GLN A 540 12.73 -39.47 -8.63
CA GLN A 540 12.04 -38.53 -9.52
C GLN A 540 13.02 -37.53 -10.16
N ILE A 541 14.09 -37.18 -9.44
CA ILE A 541 15.14 -36.28 -9.91
C ILE A 541 16.48 -37.02 -9.80
N PRO A 542 17.27 -37.11 -10.88
CA PRO A 542 18.55 -37.79 -10.83
C PRO A 542 19.54 -37.06 -9.90
N LEU A 543 20.19 -37.83 -9.03
CA LEU A 543 21.25 -37.36 -8.15
C LEU A 543 22.61 -37.75 -8.73
N PHE A 544 23.52 -36.78 -8.88
CA PHE A 544 24.92 -37.04 -9.20
C PHE A 544 25.70 -37.07 -7.90
N SER A 545 26.10 -38.28 -7.51
CA SER A 545 26.78 -38.50 -6.24
C SER A 545 28.25 -38.10 -6.33
N SER A 546 28.69 -37.28 -5.39
CA SER A 546 30.11 -36.93 -5.23
C SER A 546 30.91 -38.07 -4.60
N LEU A 547 30.25 -39.04 -3.96
CA LEU A 547 30.90 -40.21 -3.37
C LEU A 547 31.35 -41.21 -4.46
N HIS A 548 30.46 -41.53 -5.40
CA HIS A 548 30.72 -42.56 -6.40
C HIS A 548 31.08 -42.00 -7.79
N ALA A 549 31.07 -40.68 -7.96
CA ALA A 549 31.21 -40.01 -9.27
C ALA A 549 30.26 -40.58 -10.34
N LYS A 550 29.06 -41.01 -9.94
CA LYS A 550 28.06 -41.63 -10.82
C LYS A 550 26.68 -40.99 -10.63
N LYS A 551 25.86 -41.12 -11.68
CA LYS A 551 24.43 -40.80 -11.62
C LYS A 551 23.71 -41.92 -10.89
N ILE A 552 23.00 -41.58 -9.82
CA ILE A 552 22.11 -42.47 -9.08
C ILE A 552 20.68 -42.20 -9.54
N THR A 553 19.93 -43.27 -9.79
CA THR A 553 18.51 -43.22 -10.17
C THR A 553 17.64 -44.18 -9.34
N ASP A 554 18.26 -45.08 -8.58
CA ASP A 554 17.58 -46.03 -7.70
C ASP A 554 17.65 -45.51 -6.26
N ALA A 555 16.48 -45.34 -5.62
CA ALA A 555 16.42 -44.82 -4.26
C ALA A 555 16.99 -45.80 -3.23
N ARG A 556 17.03 -47.10 -3.55
CA ARG A 556 17.51 -48.17 -2.65
C ARG A 556 19.02 -48.13 -2.44
N GLU A 557 19.74 -47.31 -3.21
CA GLU A 557 21.16 -47.06 -2.98
C GLU A 557 21.42 -46.19 -1.72
N PHE A 558 20.43 -45.44 -1.21
CA PHE A 558 20.56 -44.57 -0.04
C PHE A 558 20.28 -45.30 1.28
N GLY A 559 21.08 -46.32 1.61
CA GLY A 559 21.03 -47.02 2.90
C GLY A 559 22.03 -46.49 3.93
N PRO A 560 22.09 -47.07 5.15
CA PRO A 560 23.02 -46.65 6.20
C PRO A 560 24.48 -46.71 5.73
N GLN A 561 24.82 -47.76 4.97
CA GLN A 561 26.16 -47.94 4.40
C GLN A 561 26.56 -46.79 3.48
N TYR A 562 25.62 -46.24 2.70
CA TYR A 562 25.88 -45.10 1.83
C TYR A 562 26.30 -43.87 2.62
N TRP A 563 25.60 -43.59 3.73
CA TRP A 563 25.89 -42.42 4.57
C TRP A 563 27.21 -42.57 5.35
N ILE A 564 27.59 -43.80 5.71
CA ILE A 564 28.93 -44.11 6.24
C ILE A 564 29.98 -43.87 5.16
N ASP A 565 29.76 -44.38 3.95
CA ASP A 565 30.69 -44.22 2.84
C ASP A 565 30.86 -42.73 2.48
N ASN A 566 29.77 -41.95 2.50
CA ASN A 566 29.79 -40.49 2.33
C ASN A 566 30.64 -39.77 3.39
N LEU A 567 30.73 -40.29 4.62
CA LEU A 567 31.57 -39.72 5.67
C LEU A 567 33.04 -40.15 5.56
N THR A 568 33.31 -41.31 4.98
CA THR A 568 34.60 -42.02 5.11
C THR A 568 35.43 -42.07 3.83
N HIS A 569 34.81 -42.03 2.66
CA HIS A 569 35.51 -42.10 1.37
C HIS A 569 35.78 -40.69 0.80
N PRO A 570 36.81 -40.53 -0.04
CA PRO A 570 37.11 -39.28 -0.70
C PRO A 570 35.95 -38.78 -1.57
N VAL A 571 35.79 -37.47 -1.60
CA VAL A 571 34.77 -36.78 -2.40
C VAL A 571 35.32 -36.55 -3.80
N LEU A 572 34.64 -37.09 -4.80
CA LEU A 572 34.94 -36.95 -6.22
C LEU A 572 33.97 -35.96 -6.86
N PHE A 573 34.21 -34.66 -6.69
CA PHE A 573 33.35 -33.62 -7.22
C PHE A 573 33.71 -33.31 -8.68
N ASN A 574 33.09 -34.04 -9.60
CA ASN A 574 33.22 -33.82 -11.04
C ASN A 574 31.82 -33.74 -11.67
N ALA A 575 31.12 -32.64 -11.40
CA ALA A 575 29.79 -32.39 -11.94
C ALA A 575 29.80 -31.17 -12.86
N ALA A 576 29.14 -31.30 -14.02
CA ALA A 576 29.05 -30.26 -15.03
C ALA A 576 27.65 -29.59 -15.04
N VAL A 577 27.61 -28.39 -15.64
CA VAL A 577 26.45 -27.55 -16.09
C VAL A 577 25.74 -26.63 -15.07
N GLN A 578 25.13 -25.57 -15.62
CA GLN A 578 24.42 -24.42 -15.01
C GLN A 578 23.91 -24.64 -13.57
N VAL A 579 24.48 -23.91 -12.61
CA VAL A 579 24.39 -24.25 -11.19
C VAL A 579 23.64 -23.20 -10.37
N LEU A 580 22.64 -23.65 -9.62
CA LEU A 580 22.08 -22.97 -8.47
C LEU A 580 22.70 -23.58 -7.19
N GLU A 581 23.57 -22.85 -6.50
CA GLU A 581 24.18 -23.34 -5.24
C GLU A 581 23.23 -23.10 -4.07
N ILE A 582 22.78 -24.19 -3.46
CA ILE A 582 21.94 -24.22 -2.27
C ILE A 582 22.83 -24.37 -1.04
N GLY A 583 22.89 -23.32 -0.24
CA GLY A 583 23.67 -23.36 1.00
C GLY A 583 23.89 -22.00 1.64
N PRO A 584 24.62 -21.97 2.77
CA PRO A 584 24.89 -20.75 3.52
C PRO A 584 25.75 -19.72 2.77
N HIS A 585 26.58 -20.15 1.81
CA HIS A 585 27.48 -19.28 1.05
C HIS A 585 27.93 -19.94 -0.27
N SER A 586 28.45 -19.14 -1.21
CA SER A 586 28.93 -19.53 -2.55
C SER A 586 30.32 -20.18 -2.53
N THR A 587 30.45 -21.30 -1.82
CA THR A 587 31.74 -21.98 -1.64
C THR A 587 32.20 -22.76 -2.86
N LEU A 588 31.28 -23.25 -3.69
CA LEU A 588 31.60 -24.08 -4.85
C LEU A 588 31.77 -23.27 -6.14
N GLN A 589 31.59 -21.95 -6.11
CA GLN A 589 31.69 -21.08 -7.29
C GLN A 589 33.04 -21.20 -8.01
N GLY A 590 34.15 -21.21 -7.27
CA GLY A 590 35.51 -21.35 -7.82
C GLY A 590 35.72 -22.70 -8.51
N PRO A 591 35.59 -23.82 -7.76
CA PRO A 591 35.74 -25.17 -8.32
C PRO A 591 34.84 -25.44 -9.53
N LEU A 592 33.56 -25.03 -9.48
CA LEU A 592 32.62 -25.19 -10.60
C LEU A 592 33.01 -24.37 -11.84
N ARG A 593 33.58 -23.17 -11.64
CA ARG A 593 34.10 -22.35 -12.75
C ARG A 593 35.25 -23.05 -13.44
N GLU A 594 36.18 -23.63 -12.68
CA GLU A 594 37.32 -24.38 -13.21
C GLU A 594 36.88 -25.63 -13.97
N ILE A 595 35.95 -26.42 -13.41
CA ILE A 595 35.34 -27.57 -14.08
C ILE A 595 34.68 -27.15 -15.40
N CYS A 596 33.83 -26.12 -15.39
CA CYS A 596 33.16 -25.64 -16.61
C CYS A 596 34.16 -25.15 -17.66
N THR A 597 35.22 -24.47 -17.24
CA THR A 597 36.29 -24.00 -18.13
C THR A 597 37.02 -25.17 -18.76
N SER A 598 37.39 -26.19 -17.97
CA SER A 598 38.05 -27.40 -18.48
C SER A 598 37.20 -28.18 -19.50
N LEU A 599 35.87 -28.12 -19.36
CA LEU A 599 34.91 -28.76 -20.24
C LEU A 599 34.46 -27.87 -21.41
N SER A 600 35.01 -26.66 -21.53
CA SER A 600 34.61 -25.64 -22.52
C SER A 600 33.08 -25.37 -22.51
N LYS A 601 32.48 -25.34 -21.31
CA LYS A 601 31.06 -25.06 -21.08
C LYS A 601 30.85 -23.66 -20.52
N LYS A 602 29.70 -23.05 -20.85
CA LYS A 602 29.29 -21.75 -20.29
C LYS A 602 29.07 -21.89 -18.77
N PHE A 603 29.63 -20.97 -18.00
CA PHE A 603 29.48 -20.91 -16.55
C PHE A 603 28.44 -19.85 -16.16
N ASP A 604 27.18 -20.28 -16.00
CA ASP A 604 26.17 -19.46 -15.33
C ASP A 604 25.92 -20.06 -13.94
N TYR A 605 26.06 -19.23 -12.91
CA TYR A 605 26.07 -19.63 -11.51
C TYR A 605 25.27 -18.65 -10.68
N VAL A 606 24.37 -19.18 -9.84
CA VAL A 606 23.49 -18.39 -8.97
C VAL A 606 23.63 -18.89 -7.53
N PRO A 607 24.09 -18.07 -6.58
CA PRO A 607 24.09 -18.44 -5.16
C PRO A 607 22.76 -18.05 -4.49
N THR A 608 22.21 -18.91 -3.64
CA THR A 608 21.01 -18.56 -2.86
C THR A 608 21.31 -17.64 -1.67
N MET A 609 22.53 -17.69 -1.14
CA MET A 609 22.96 -16.86 -0.01
C MET A 609 24.43 -16.45 -0.14
N LEU A 610 24.76 -15.27 0.40
CA LEU A 610 26.11 -14.76 0.46
C LEU A 610 26.45 -14.31 1.89
N ARG A 611 27.61 -14.74 2.38
CA ARG A 611 28.12 -14.36 3.70
C ARG A 611 28.30 -12.84 3.78
N GLY A 612 27.80 -12.23 4.85
CA GLY A 612 27.91 -10.79 5.09
C GLY A 612 26.93 -9.93 4.28
N LYS A 613 26.00 -10.55 3.55
CA LYS A 613 24.86 -9.86 2.91
C LYS A 613 23.56 -10.26 3.61
N ASN A 614 22.52 -9.44 3.46
CA ASN A 614 21.19 -9.79 3.90
C ASN A 614 20.72 -11.08 3.19
N CYS A 615 20.24 -12.04 3.96
CA CYS A 615 19.88 -13.37 3.46
C CYS A 615 18.62 -13.31 2.57
N THR A 616 17.63 -12.49 2.95
CA THR A 616 16.41 -12.25 2.16
C THR A 616 16.74 -11.62 0.83
N GLU A 617 17.58 -10.59 0.82
CA GLU A 617 18.02 -9.94 -0.42
C GLU A 617 18.77 -10.91 -1.34
N SER A 618 19.67 -11.73 -0.79
CA SER A 618 20.42 -12.73 -1.56
C SER A 618 19.48 -13.76 -2.20
N PHE A 619 18.47 -14.23 -1.45
CA PHE A 619 17.47 -15.16 -1.94
C PHE A 619 16.59 -14.55 -3.03
N LEU A 620 16.10 -13.32 -2.83
CA LEU A 620 15.32 -12.59 -3.83
C LEU A 620 16.14 -12.30 -5.09
N SER A 621 17.43 -11.98 -4.94
CA SER A 621 18.36 -11.82 -6.06
C SER A 621 18.53 -13.13 -6.84
N ALA A 622 18.62 -14.28 -6.16
CA ALA A 622 18.65 -15.58 -6.81
C ALA A 622 17.37 -15.84 -7.62
N ALA A 623 16.19 -15.55 -7.05
CA ALA A 623 14.91 -15.65 -7.77
C ALA A 623 14.87 -14.72 -9.01
N GLY A 624 15.38 -13.49 -8.90
CA GLY A 624 15.52 -12.56 -10.01
C GLY A 624 16.47 -13.04 -11.11
N GLN A 625 17.61 -13.62 -10.74
CA GLN A 625 18.58 -14.20 -11.69
C GLN A 625 18.01 -15.41 -12.42
N LEU A 626 17.15 -16.21 -11.77
CA LEU A 626 16.45 -17.31 -12.41
C LEU A 626 15.34 -16.81 -13.37
N TYR A 627 14.68 -15.70 -13.04
CA TYR A 627 13.66 -15.09 -13.90
C TYR A 627 14.22 -14.55 -15.24
N GLN A 628 15.44 -13.97 -15.25
CA GLN A 628 16.05 -13.37 -16.44
C GLN A 628 16.14 -14.32 -17.65
N PRO A 629 16.64 -15.56 -17.53
CA PRO A 629 16.70 -16.51 -18.63
C PRO A 629 15.40 -17.30 -18.84
N ASP A 630 14.28 -16.85 -18.28
CA ASP A 630 12.96 -17.48 -18.43
C ASP A 630 12.80 -18.85 -17.77
N ILE A 631 13.43 -19.05 -16.60
CA ILE A 631 13.03 -20.13 -15.70
C ILE A 631 11.69 -19.75 -15.08
N ASN A 632 10.78 -20.72 -14.99
CA ASN A 632 9.44 -20.50 -14.44
C ASN A 632 9.55 -20.24 -12.92
N VAL A 633 9.40 -18.97 -12.54
CA VAL A 633 9.37 -18.51 -11.15
C VAL A 633 7.95 -18.03 -10.84
N ASP A 634 7.23 -18.74 -9.99
CA ASP A 634 5.92 -18.31 -9.51
C ASP A 634 6.06 -17.37 -8.31
N PHE A 635 5.83 -16.09 -8.55
CA PHE A 635 5.90 -15.06 -7.53
C PHE A 635 4.71 -15.07 -6.54
N ALA A 636 3.74 -15.99 -6.68
CA ALA A 636 2.61 -16.14 -5.76
C ALA A 636 3.03 -16.23 -4.30
N ALA A 637 4.10 -16.99 -4.04
CA ALA A 637 4.55 -17.28 -2.68
C ALA A 637 5.31 -16.11 -2.04
N LEU A 638 5.85 -15.17 -2.83
CA LEU A 638 6.46 -13.94 -2.31
C LEU A 638 5.41 -12.87 -2.05
N TYR A 639 4.48 -12.70 -3.00
CA TYR A 639 3.49 -11.62 -2.93
C TYR A 639 2.08 -12.17 -2.92
N PRO A 640 1.56 -12.50 -1.73
CA PRO A 640 0.12 -12.60 -1.58
C PRO A 640 -0.51 -11.21 -1.83
N ILE A 641 -1.79 -11.19 -2.22
CA ILE A 641 -2.49 -10.05 -2.81
C ILE A 641 -2.30 -8.71 -2.06
N SER A 642 -1.84 -7.66 -2.77
CA SER A 642 -1.55 -6.36 -2.16
C SER A 642 -2.78 -5.56 -1.68
N ARG A 643 -2.58 -4.77 -0.60
CA ARG A 643 -3.62 -4.15 0.25
C ARG A 643 -4.05 -2.76 -0.21
N GLU A 644 -3.13 -1.94 -0.74
CA GLU A 644 -3.36 -0.49 -0.91
C GLU A 644 -4.43 -0.17 -1.95
N TRP A 645 -4.61 -1.04 -2.95
CA TRP A 645 -5.62 -0.86 -3.99
C TRP A 645 -7.01 -1.35 -3.59
N ARG A 646 -7.13 -2.13 -2.51
CA ARG A 646 -8.40 -2.71 -2.06
C ARG A 646 -9.02 -2.02 -0.86
N LEU A 647 -8.22 -1.45 0.04
CA LEU A 647 -8.70 -0.96 1.34
C LEU A 647 -8.12 0.44 1.58
N ARG A 648 -8.90 1.49 1.28
CA ARG A 648 -8.55 2.86 1.68
C ARG A 648 -8.60 2.94 3.21
N PRO A 649 -7.54 3.38 3.91
CA PRO A 649 -7.51 3.43 5.37
C PRO A 649 -8.49 4.47 5.95
N TYR A 650 -8.77 5.54 5.20
CA TYR A 650 -9.69 6.60 5.60
C TYR A 650 -10.84 6.70 4.59
N GLY A 651 -12.08 6.78 5.11
CA GLY A 651 -13.28 7.05 4.33
C GLY A 651 -13.36 8.50 3.84
N GLN A 652 -14.54 8.92 3.38
CA GLN A 652 -14.75 10.34 3.04
C GLN A 652 -14.91 11.14 4.33
N HIS A 653 -13.99 12.08 4.55
CA HIS A 653 -14.04 13.03 5.64
C HIS A 653 -15.05 14.14 5.33
N GLU A 654 -15.80 14.61 6.33
CA GLU A 654 -16.90 15.55 6.10
C GLU A 654 -16.46 16.95 5.66
N LEU A 655 -15.30 17.44 6.13
CA LEU A 655 -14.72 18.74 5.73
C LEU A 655 -13.56 18.64 4.75
N LEU A 656 -12.87 17.50 4.73
CA LEU A 656 -11.65 17.32 3.93
C LEU A 656 -11.95 16.56 2.63
N GLY A 657 -13.00 15.74 2.63
CA GLY A 657 -13.36 14.89 1.49
C GLY A 657 -12.47 13.67 1.38
N ARG A 658 -12.04 13.37 0.16
CA ARG A 658 -11.26 12.17 -0.16
C ARG A 658 -9.91 12.56 -0.72
N LYS A 659 -8.86 11.83 -0.36
CA LYS A 659 -7.56 11.93 -1.02
C LYS A 659 -7.74 11.60 -2.52
N VAL A 660 -7.23 12.48 -3.38
CA VAL A 660 -7.28 12.35 -4.85
C VAL A 660 -6.31 11.23 -5.25
N ALA A 661 -6.78 10.26 -6.02
CA ALA A 661 -5.99 9.07 -6.37
C ALA A 661 -4.78 9.42 -7.24
N GLU A 662 -4.89 10.48 -8.03
CA GLU A 662 -3.86 11.02 -8.91
C GLU A 662 -2.91 12.00 -8.19
N SER A 663 -3.13 12.28 -6.90
CA SER A 663 -2.23 13.15 -6.13
C SER A 663 -0.91 12.45 -5.82
N THR A 664 0.18 13.21 -5.77
CA THR A 664 1.51 12.69 -5.48
C THR A 664 1.80 12.75 -3.99
N THR A 665 2.82 12.03 -3.52
CA THR A 665 3.33 12.13 -2.14
C THR A 665 3.91 13.52 -1.83
N ILE A 666 4.42 14.21 -2.85
CA ILE A 666 4.98 15.57 -2.70
C ILE A 666 3.87 16.62 -2.60
N ASN A 667 2.80 16.43 -3.38
CA ASN A 667 1.64 17.32 -3.40
C ASN A 667 0.34 16.53 -3.15
N PRO A 668 0.17 15.92 -1.96
CA PRO A 668 -1.04 15.16 -1.70
C PRO A 668 -2.20 16.15 -1.63
N SER A 669 -3.31 15.78 -2.25
CA SER A 669 -4.50 16.62 -2.27
C SER A 669 -5.74 15.83 -1.92
N TRP A 670 -6.66 16.50 -1.25
CA TRP A 670 -7.98 16.01 -0.92
C TRP A 670 -8.99 16.90 -1.61
N ARG A 671 -10.04 16.27 -2.13
CA ARG A 671 -11.10 16.95 -2.84
C ARG A 671 -12.44 16.65 -2.18
N LEU A 672 -13.20 17.70 -1.95
CA LEU A 672 -14.54 17.65 -1.38
C LEU A 672 -15.48 18.51 -2.22
N VAL A 673 -16.72 18.04 -2.39
CA VAL A 673 -17.82 18.91 -2.81
C VAL A 673 -18.64 19.19 -1.56
N LEU A 674 -18.42 20.35 -0.95
CA LEU A 674 -19.02 20.76 0.31
C LEU A 674 -20.45 21.25 0.06
N ASN A 675 -21.40 20.70 0.81
CA ASN A 675 -22.82 21.09 0.78
C ASN A 675 -23.38 21.04 2.22
N LEU A 676 -24.28 21.97 2.55
CA LEU A 676 -24.90 22.09 3.87
C LEU A 676 -25.65 20.83 4.30
N ASP A 677 -26.19 20.05 3.36
CA ASP A 677 -26.87 18.78 3.67
C ASP A 677 -25.96 17.74 4.34
N HIS A 678 -24.66 17.76 4.04
CA HIS A 678 -23.67 16.81 4.61
C HIS A 678 -22.94 17.35 5.83
N VAL A 679 -22.96 18.66 6.04
CA VAL A 679 -22.32 19.35 7.18
C VAL A 679 -23.31 20.34 7.81
N PRO A 680 -24.47 19.88 8.31
CA PRO A 680 -25.57 20.74 8.75
C PRO A 680 -25.23 21.56 9.99
N TRP A 681 -24.08 21.35 10.61
CA TRP A 681 -23.60 22.16 11.72
C TRP A 681 -23.01 23.49 11.26
N ILE A 682 -22.43 23.59 10.05
CA ILE A 682 -21.86 24.86 9.54
C ILE A 682 -22.94 25.94 9.36
N ALA A 683 -24.19 25.54 9.12
CA ALA A 683 -25.31 26.48 8.97
C ALA A 683 -25.54 27.40 10.18
N ASP A 684 -25.06 27.01 11.37
CA ASP A 684 -25.12 27.80 12.59
C ASP A 684 -23.96 28.81 12.71
N HIS A 685 -22.96 28.79 11.83
CA HIS A 685 -21.89 29.78 11.80
C HIS A 685 -22.22 30.91 10.82
N LYS A 686 -23.01 31.88 11.29
CA LYS A 686 -23.44 33.03 10.48
C LYS A 686 -22.69 34.29 10.87
N VAL A 687 -22.12 34.93 9.86
CA VAL A 687 -21.53 36.27 9.96
C VAL A 687 -22.41 37.21 9.12
N ARG A 688 -23.09 38.11 9.80
CA ARG A 688 -24.25 38.87 9.31
C ARG A 688 -25.32 37.89 8.82
N GLU A 689 -25.72 38.00 7.56
CA GLU A 689 -26.71 37.11 6.94
C GLU A 689 -26.09 35.87 6.27
N ASN A 690 -24.77 35.83 6.13
CA ASN A 690 -24.09 34.79 5.35
C ASN A 690 -23.64 33.60 6.22
N ILE A 691 -23.82 32.39 5.70
CA ILE A 691 -23.21 31.18 6.28
C ILE A 691 -21.74 31.15 5.83
N VAL A 692 -20.82 31.34 6.77
CA VAL A 692 -19.38 31.41 6.49
C VAL A 692 -18.70 30.17 7.06
N VAL A 693 -17.82 29.52 6.31
CA VAL A 693 -17.00 28.43 6.84
C VAL A 693 -16.11 28.98 7.95
N PRO A 694 -16.20 28.47 9.20
CA PRO A 694 -15.46 29.03 10.34
C PRO A 694 -13.95 28.87 10.16
N TYR A 695 -13.18 29.76 10.80
CA TYR A 695 -11.71 29.68 10.81
C TYR A 695 -11.23 28.30 11.29
N ALA A 696 -11.87 27.80 12.35
CA ALA A 696 -11.62 26.47 12.92
C ALA A 696 -11.83 25.31 11.92
N ALA A 697 -12.70 25.46 10.92
CA ALA A 697 -12.88 24.41 9.91
C ALA A 697 -11.67 24.27 8.99
N TYR A 698 -11.00 25.36 8.60
CA TYR A 698 -9.77 25.29 7.81
C TYR A 698 -8.64 24.61 8.59
N VAL A 699 -8.51 24.95 9.87
CA VAL A 699 -7.58 24.30 10.79
C VAL A 699 -7.83 22.79 10.84
N SER A 700 -9.09 22.36 11.03
CA SER A 700 -9.43 20.94 11.06
C SER A 700 -9.23 20.26 9.71
N MET A 701 -9.52 20.91 8.57
CA MET A 701 -9.24 20.34 7.24
C MET A 701 -7.77 19.97 7.09
N VAL A 702 -6.88 20.90 7.45
CA VAL A 702 -5.43 20.74 7.28
C VAL A 702 -4.84 19.78 8.32
N GLY A 703 -5.32 19.85 9.57
CA GLY A 703 -4.96 18.89 10.60
C GLY A 703 -5.32 17.45 10.24
N GLU A 704 -6.54 17.24 9.73
CA GLU A 704 -6.97 15.94 9.24
C GLU A 704 -6.22 15.50 7.98
N ALA A 705 -5.81 16.44 7.12
CA ALA A 705 -5.00 16.14 5.94
C ALA A 705 -3.63 15.61 6.33
N VAL A 706 -2.92 16.27 7.26
CA VAL A 706 -1.62 15.80 7.73
C VAL A 706 -1.74 14.48 8.50
N ARG A 707 -2.81 14.31 9.29
CA ARG A 707 -3.12 13.07 10.02
C ARG A 707 -3.30 11.90 9.06
N GLN A 708 -4.17 12.04 8.06
CA GLN A 708 -4.42 11.00 7.05
C GLN A 708 -3.20 10.71 6.17
N PHE A 709 -2.33 11.69 5.97
CA PHE A 709 -1.12 11.53 5.17
C PHE A 709 0.00 10.81 5.92
N THR A 710 0.22 11.19 7.18
CA THR A 710 1.31 10.66 8.01
C THR A 710 0.93 9.42 8.81
N GLY A 711 -0.37 9.18 9.04
CA GLY A 711 -0.88 8.08 9.87
C GLY A 711 -0.69 8.28 11.37
N VAL A 712 -0.20 9.45 11.81
CA VAL A 712 -0.06 9.84 13.23
C VAL A 712 -1.44 10.20 13.77
N GLU A 713 -1.84 9.71 14.94
CA GLU A 713 -3.21 9.85 15.48
C GLU A 713 -3.28 10.74 16.73
N GLU A 714 -2.12 11.15 17.25
CA GLU A 714 -1.95 11.85 18.52
C GLU A 714 -2.31 13.35 18.42
N GLY A 715 -1.81 14.05 17.41
CA GLY A 715 -1.92 15.50 17.31
C GLY A 715 -1.45 16.09 15.97
N TYR A 716 -1.67 17.40 15.81
CA TYR A 716 -1.06 18.19 14.73
C TYR A 716 -0.72 19.61 15.19
N SER A 717 0.28 20.21 14.54
CA SER A 717 0.70 21.59 14.76
C SER A 717 0.58 22.38 13.47
N VAL A 718 0.01 23.58 13.56
CA VAL A 718 -0.16 24.52 12.45
C VAL A 718 0.61 25.80 12.77
N LYS A 719 1.31 26.37 11.80
CA LYS A 719 2.02 27.64 11.92
C LYS A 719 1.66 28.59 10.79
N ASN A 720 1.67 29.88 11.10
CA ASN A 720 1.45 30.96 10.14
C ASN A 720 0.20 30.74 9.28
N ILE A 721 -0.88 30.21 9.86
CA ILE A 721 -2.12 30.01 9.13
C ILE A 721 -2.75 31.37 8.88
N ARG A 722 -3.09 31.65 7.63
CA ARG A 722 -3.70 32.90 7.18
C ARG A 722 -4.93 32.58 6.37
N VAL A 723 -6.04 33.26 6.69
CA VAL A 723 -7.28 33.20 5.92
C VAL A 723 -7.43 34.53 5.19
N THR A 724 -7.23 34.51 3.87
CA THR A 724 -7.27 35.70 3.01
C THR A 724 -8.68 36.01 2.55
N THR A 725 -9.54 35.01 2.39
CA THR A 725 -10.93 35.20 1.95
C THR A 725 -11.82 34.14 2.57
N GLY A 726 -12.84 34.56 3.33
CA GLY A 726 -13.82 33.63 3.91
C GLY A 726 -14.65 32.93 2.83
N LEU A 727 -14.75 31.60 2.90
CA LEU A 727 -15.64 30.82 2.05
C LEU A 727 -17.09 30.95 2.53
N VAL A 728 -17.92 31.61 1.72
CA VAL A 728 -19.37 31.72 1.94
C VAL A 728 -20.07 30.52 1.31
N LEU A 729 -20.85 29.80 2.13
CA LEU A 729 -21.71 28.72 1.66
C LEU A 729 -23.09 29.24 1.29
N THR A 730 -23.60 28.71 0.19
CA THR A 730 -24.94 28.95 -0.31
C THR A 730 -25.59 27.58 -0.51
N GLU A 731 -26.84 27.53 -0.98
CA GLU A 731 -27.48 26.27 -1.40
C GLU A 731 -26.73 25.56 -2.54
N THR A 732 -25.75 26.23 -3.16
CA THR A 732 -24.96 25.65 -4.25
C THR A 732 -23.71 24.96 -3.71
N PRO A 733 -23.48 23.67 -4.04
CA PRO A 733 -22.31 22.95 -3.57
C PRO A 733 -21.01 23.62 -4.06
N LYS A 734 -20.01 23.67 -3.17
CA LYS A 734 -18.70 24.26 -3.46
C LYS A 734 -17.65 23.16 -3.52
N GLU A 735 -16.93 23.11 -4.64
CA GLU A 735 -15.79 22.21 -4.75
C GLU A 735 -14.59 22.83 -4.02
N ILE A 736 -14.00 22.07 -3.12
CA ILE A 736 -12.86 22.46 -2.28
C ILE A 736 -11.73 21.48 -2.53
N VAL A 737 -10.52 22.00 -2.65
CA VAL A 737 -9.27 21.23 -2.67
C VAL A 737 -8.40 21.70 -1.52
N THR A 738 -7.99 20.75 -0.70
CA THR A 738 -6.93 20.94 0.30
C THR A 738 -5.70 20.25 -0.25
N ALA A 739 -4.62 20.98 -0.48
CA ALA A 739 -3.36 20.45 -0.94
C ALA A 739 -2.29 20.69 0.11
N LEU A 740 -1.46 19.69 0.37
CA LEU A 740 -0.19 19.87 1.08
C LEU A 740 0.93 19.86 0.05
N ARG A 741 2.05 20.48 0.39
CA ARG A 741 3.30 20.45 -0.36
C ARG A 741 4.44 20.29 0.63
N GLN A 742 5.21 19.22 0.49
CA GLN A 742 6.38 19.00 1.33
C GLN A 742 7.42 20.10 1.09
N GLN A 743 7.85 20.78 2.16
CA GLN A 743 9.01 21.67 2.10
C GLN A 743 10.31 20.85 2.15
N PRO A 744 11.33 21.19 1.34
CA PRO A 744 12.66 20.60 1.50
C PRO A 744 13.20 20.85 2.92
N ASP A 745 13.75 19.81 3.56
CA ASP A 745 14.45 19.89 4.85
C ASP A 745 13.62 20.43 6.04
N SER A 746 12.28 20.30 5.99
CA SER A 746 11.36 20.72 7.05
C SER A 746 10.36 19.62 7.39
N GLU A 747 10.02 19.48 8.67
CA GLU A 747 8.91 18.62 9.12
C GLU A 747 7.52 19.21 8.78
N TYR A 748 7.48 20.47 8.32
CA TYR A 748 6.25 21.15 7.94
C TYR A 748 5.96 21.01 6.46
N PHE A 749 4.67 20.85 6.16
CA PHE A 749 4.10 20.97 4.82
C PHE A 749 3.53 22.36 4.64
N ASP A 750 3.83 23.01 3.52
CA ASP A 750 3.00 24.10 3.03
C ASP A 750 1.62 23.54 2.71
N PHE A 751 0.56 24.23 3.12
CA PHE A 751 -0.79 23.86 2.70
C PHE A 751 -1.49 25.00 1.99
N ASN A 752 -2.42 24.63 1.12
CA ASN A 752 -3.34 25.54 0.45
C ASN A 752 -4.73 24.91 0.45
N ILE A 753 -5.73 25.68 0.87
CA ILE A 753 -7.14 25.34 0.73
C ILE A 753 -7.76 26.31 -0.26
N ALA A 754 -8.26 25.79 -1.38
CA ALA A 754 -8.90 26.56 -2.42
C ALA A 754 -10.29 26.02 -2.76
N SER A 755 -11.20 26.90 -3.20
CA SER A 755 -12.48 26.49 -3.75
C SER A 755 -12.66 26.94 -5.19
N HIS A 756 -13.46 26.20 -5.95
CA HIS A 756 -13.82 26.57 -7.32
C HIS A 756 -15.18 27.29 -7.33
N ASN A 757 -15.19 28.53 -7.81
CA ASN A 757 -16.42 29.35 -7.86
C ASN A 757 -17.29 29.11 -9.11
N GLY A 758 -16.86 28.21 -10.01
CA GLY A 758 -17.51 27.93 -11.30
C GLY A 758 -16.71 28.39 -12.51
N SER A 759 -15.80 29.36 -12.33
CA SER A 759 -14.92 29.86 -13.39
C SER A 759 -13.43 29.91 -13.00
N THR A 760 -13.13 30.14 -11.73
CA THR A 760 -11.77 30.30 -11.20
C THR A 760 -11.62 29.63 -9.85
N TRP A 761 -10.38 29.27 -9.52
CA TRP A 761 -9.99 28.82 -8.19
C TRP A 761 -9.68 30.03 -7.30
N ILE A 762 -10.22 30.03 -6.09
CA ILE A 762 -9.99 31.05 -5.06
C ILE A 762 -9.28 30.37 -3.89
N THR A 763 -8.07 30.82 -3.57
CA THR A 763 -7.36 30.42 -2.34
C THR A 763 -8.02 31.08 -1.13
N HIS A 764 -8.39 30.28 -0.14
CA HIS A 764 -9.02 30.74 1.10
C HIS A 764 -8.03 30.78 2.26
N CYS A 765 -7.19 29.75 2.37
CA CYS A 765 -6.35 29.54 3.52
C CYS A 765 -5.01 28.91 3.13
N GLU A 766 -3.93 29.42 3.70
CA GLU A 766 -2.57 28.93 3.52
C GLU A 766 -1.79 28.97 4.83
N GLY A 767 -0.71 28.19 4.91
CA GLY A 767 0.16 28.14 6.08
C GLY A 767 1.03 26.90 6.09
N LEU A 768 1.52 26.55 7.27
CA LEU A 768 2.37 25.37 7.50
C LEU A 768 1.70 24.40 8.46
N VAL A 769 1.79 23.10 8.19
CA VAL A 769 1.27 22.05 9.09
C VAL A 769 2.28 20.93 9.29
N LYS A 770 2.32 20.35 10.49
CA LYS A 770 3.00 19.08 10.74
C LYS A 770 2.17 18.16 11.63
N ALA A 771 2.39 16.86 11.51
CA ALA A 771 1.89 15.90 12.47
C ALA A 771 2.69 15.99 13.78
N VAL A 772 2.05 15.60 14.88
CA VAL A 772 2.64 15.60 16.22
C VAL A 772 2.43 14.22 16.82
N ASP A 773 3.52 13.52 17.12
CA ASP A 773 3.57 12.11 17.53
C ASP A 773 3.67 11.90 19.05
N HIS A 774 3.83 12.98 19.82
CA HIS A 774 3.78 12.94 21.28
C HIS A 774 2.39 13.30 21.81
N GLY A 775 2.06 12.79 23.00
CA GLY A 775 0.80 13.11 23.68
C GLY A 775 0.69 14.59 24.11
N ALA A 776 -0.54 15.00 24.42
CA ALA A 776 -0.83 16.38 24.82
C ALA A 776 0.02 16.85 26.02
N PRO A 777 0.64 18.04 25.95
CA PRO A 777 1.50 18.55 27.01
C PRO A 777 0.69 18.95 28.25
N ALA A 778 1.39 19.12 29.38
CA ALA A 778 0.79 19.66 30.59
C ALA A 778 0.22 21.06 30.33
N ALA A 779 -0.91 21.37 30.97
CA ALA A 779 -1.53 22.68 30.92
C ALA A 779 -0.62 23.74 31.53
N THR A 780 -0.67 24.96 30.98
CA THR A 780 0.04 26.10 31.55
C THR A 780 -0.83 26.67 32.67
N GLU A 781 -0.30 26.81 33.89
CA GLU A 781 -1.02 27.56 34.93
C GLU A 781 -1.03 29.04 34.56
N ALA A 782 -2.18 29.57 34.16
CA ALA A 782 -2.36 31.00 33.95
C ALA A 782 -2.50 31.70 35.32
N PRO A 783 -1.60 32.62 35.71
CA PRO A 783 -1.66 33.33 36.99
C PRO A 783 -2.56 34.57 36.88
N VAL A 784 -3.82 34.39 36.47
CA VAL A 784 -4.75 35.52 36.30
C VAL A 784 -5.99 35.31 37.16
N GLU A 785 -6.18 36.18 38.14
CA GLU A 785 -7.40 36.20 38.95
C GLU A 785 -8.57 36.74 38.12
N LEU A 786 -9.60 35.91 37.94
CA LEU A 786 -10.79 36.22 37.16
C LEU A 786 -11.95 36.57 38.11
N HIS A 787 -12.09 37.84 38.46
CA HIS A 787 -13.07 38.29 39.45
C HIS A 787 -14.47 38.56 38.87
N ARG A 788 -14.59 38.74 37.54
CA ARG A 788 -15.84 39.11 36.90
C ARG A 788 -16.52 37.87 36.33
N VAL A 789 -17.64 37.46 36.91
CA VAL A 789 -18.54 36.50 36.27
C VAL A 789 -19.34 37.23 35.19
N ALA A 790 -19.29 36.73 33.96
CA ALA A 790 -19.96 37.33 32.82
C ALA A 790 -21.16 36.48 32.38
N ASP A 791 -22.25 37.15 32.03
CA ASP A 791 -23.47 36.49 31.57
C ASP A 791 -23.33 36.04 30.11
N VAL A 792 -23.42 34.73 29.87
CA VAL A 792 -23.26 34.12 28.54
C VAL A 792 -24.37 34.56 27.58
N GLY A 793 -25.62 34.68 28.06
CA GLY A 793 -26.75 35.10 27.24
C GLY A 793 -26.57 36.52 26.70
N ARG A 794 -26.13 37.44 27.56
CA ARG A 794 -25.80 38.81 27.18
C ARG A 794 -24.65 38.88 26.17
N TRP A 795 -23.66 37.98 26.27
CA TRP A 795 -22.59 37.88 25.29
C TRP A 795 -23.07 37.36 23.94
N CYS A 796 -23.99 36.39 23.92
CA CYS A 796 -24.63 35.93 22.68
C CYS A 796 -25.43 37.06 22.01
N GLU A 797 -26.16 37.86 22.79
CA GLU A 797 -26.86 39.06 22.27
C GLU A 797 -25.89 40.10 21.72
N THR A 798 -24.76 40.34 22.38
CA THR A 798 -23.74 41.27 21.92
C THR A 798 -23.07 40.79 20.64
N PHE A 799 -22.73 39.51 20.54
CA PHE A 799 -22.22 38.91 19.30
C PHE A 799 -23.21 39.11 18.14
N ALA A 800 -24.50 38.82 18.35
CA ALA A 800 -25.52 39.07 17.32
C ALA A 800 -25.60 40.55 16.92
N LYS A 801 -25.50 41.49 17.87
CA LYS A 801 -25.53 42.94 17.60
C LYS A 801 -24.35 43.43 16.75
N VAL A 802 -23.15 42.88 16.93
CA VAL A 802 -21.99 43.24 16.09
C VAL A 802 -21.97 42.50 14.75
N GLY A 803 -22.76 41.43 14.61
CA GLY A 803 -22.94 40.68 13.37
C GLY A 803 -22.55 39.20 13.44
N PHE A 804 -22.19 38.67 14.60
CA PHE A 804 -21.98 37.23 14.80
C PHE A 804 -23.30 36.55 15.20
N ASN A 805 -24.05 36.07 14.22
CA ASN A 805 -25.36 35.45 14.39
C ASN A 805 -25.25 33.93 14.63
N TYR A 806 -24.47 33.52 15.63
CA TYR A 806 -24.23 32.10 15.92
C TYR A 806 -25.52 31.36 16.31
N GLY A 807 -25.73 30.19 15.71
CA GLY A 807 -26.76 29.24 16.10
C GLY A 807 -26.35 28.34 17.27
N PRO A 808 -27.26 27.47 17.75
CA PRO A 808 -27.05 26.68 18.97
C PRO A 808 -25.81 25.79 18.97
N LYS A 809 -25.34 25.33 17.80
CA LYS A 809 -24.13 24.48 17.71
C LYS A 809 -22.82 25.23 17.93
N PHE A 810 -22.82 26.56 17.84
CA PHE A 810 -21.64 27.43 18.07
C PHE A 810 -21.70 28.21 19.39
N GLN A 811 -22.81 28.14 20.13
CA GLN A 811 -22.97 28.75 21.46
C GLN A 811 -22.59 27.76 22.56
N LEU A 812 -21.29 27.44 22.69
CA LEU A 812 -20.79 26.36 23.57
C LEU A 812 -20.11 26.84 24.86
N LEU A 813 -20.05 28.15 25.08
CA LEU A 813 -19.44 28.76 26.28
C LEU A 813 -20.40 28.68 27.47
N ASP A 814 -19.87 28.26 28.62
CA ASP A 814 -20.58 28.22 29.90
C ASP A 814 -19.63 28.66 31.04
N ASN A 815 -20.17 29.05 32.20
CA ASN A 815 -19.40 29.47 33.38
C ASN A 815 -18.30 30.50 33.07
N LEU A 816 -18.65 31.52 32.30
CA LEU A 816 -17.74 32.53 31.78
C LEU A 816 -17.26 33.49 32.89
N SER A 817 -15.94 33.61 33.04
CA SER A 817 -15.28 34.54 33.97
C SER A 817 -14.20 35.33 33.24
N ALA A 818 -14.01 36.61 33.61
CA ALA A 818 -13.02 37.50 33.01
C ALA A 818 -12.24 38.29 34.06
N ALA A 819 -11.04 38.74 33.68
CA ALA A 819 -10.26 39.69 34.46
C ALA A 819 -10.85 41.10 34.34
N THR A 820 -10.67 41.91 35.38
CA THR A 820 -11.19 43.29 35.41
C THR A 820 -10.23 44.30 34.81
N THR A 821 -8.92 44.03 34.86
CA THR A 821 -7.84 44.94 34.45
C THR A 821 -7.14 44.47 33.18
N ASN A 822 -6.91 43.16 33.08
CA ASN A 822 -6.15 42.52 32.01
C ASN A 822 -7.09 41.90 30.98
N ASP A 823 -6.59 41.69 29.76
CA ASP A 823 -7.35 41.06 28.68
C ASP A 823 -7.32 39.55 28.84
N ALA A 824 -8.10 39.02 29.79
CA ALA A 824 -8.12 37.59 30.08
C ALA A 824 -9.54 37.09 30.43
N ALA A 825 -9.86 35.88 29.97
CA ALA A 825 -11.12 35.21 30.26
C ALA A 825 -10.97 33.68 30.33
N SER A 826 -11.88 33.01 31.03
CA SER A 826 -11.99 31.57 31.16
C SER A 826 -13.44 31.14 31.05
N ALA A 827 -13.70 30.02 30.39
CA ALA A 827 -15.02 29.43 30.27
C ALA A 827 -14.93 27.90 30.22
N LEU A 828 -16.03 27.25 30.60
CA LEU A 828 -16.27 25.85 30.29
C LEU A 828 -16.78 25.76 28.86
N VAL A 829 -16.21 24.87 28.06
CA VAL A 829 -16.66 24.57 26.70
C VAL A 829 -17.23 23.16 26.70
N SER A 830 -18.56 23.06 26.51
CA SER A 830 -19.27 21.79 26.57
C SER A 830 -19.76 21.39 25.18
N THR A 831 -19.39 20.19 24.74
CA THR A 831 -19.77 19.63 23.42
C THR A 831 -20.54 18.32 23.60
N ARG A 832 -21.57 18.09 22.78
CA ARG A 832 -22.37 16.85 22.84
C ARG A 832 -21.53 15.65 22.38
N GLU A 833 -21.69 14.49 23.03
CA GLU A 833 -20.91 13.27 22.72
C GLU A 833 -21.03 12.80 21.26
N GLU A 834 -22.19 13.02 20.63
CA GLU A 834 -22.43 12.66 19.21
C GLU A 834 -21.52 13.42 18.24
N ILE A 835 -21.10 14.63 18.60
CA ILE A 835 -20.21 15.49 17.81
C ILE A 835 -18.74 15.05 17.96
N ILE A 836 -18.38 14.43 19.09
CA ILE A 836 -17.03 13.98 19.44
C ILE A 836 -16.68 12.65 18.75
N LYS A 837 -17.68 11.80 18.48
CA LYS A 837 -17.51 10.53 17.75
C LYS A 837 -17.33 10.73 16.23
N GLY A 838 -17.38 11.97 15.75
CA GLY A 838 -17.11 12.33 14.35
C GLY A 838 -15.66 12.06 13.95
N PRO A 839 -15.31 12.24 12.66
CA PRO A 839 -13.99 11.90 12.13
C PRO A 839 -12.86 12.86 12.54
N PHE A 840 -13.13 13.80 13.46
CA PHE A 840 -12.22 14.86 13.88
C PHE A 840 -11.40 14.49 15.10
N LEU A 841 -10.16 14.95 15.13
CA LEU A 841 -9.36 14.99 16.35
C LEU A 841 -9.94 15.99 17.37
N PHE A 842 -10.31 17.19 16.89
CA PHE A 842 -10.94 18.25 17.69
C PHE A 842 -11.99 18.95 16.82
N HIS A 843 -13.24 18.97 17.28
CA HIS A 843 -14.35 19.43 16.44
C HIS A 843 -14.29 20.96 16.20
N PRO A 844 -14.53 21.44 14.96
CA PRO A 844 -14.48 22.86 14.61
C PRO A 844 -15.34 23.77 15.49
N THR A 845 -16.55 23.35 15.87
CA THR A 845 -17.45 24.16 16.72
C THR A 845 -16.85 24.42 18.11
N THR A 846 -16.18 23.43 18.67
CA THR A 846 -15.55 23.50 19.99
C THR A 846 -14.32 24.39 19.95
N MET A 847 -13.54 24.29 18.87
CA MET A 847 -12.39 25.15 18.61
C MET A 847 -12.82 26.60 18.40
N ASP A 848 -13.91 26.83 17.66
CA ASP A 848 -14.47 28.16 17.43
C ASP A 848 -14.95 28.83 18.72
N ALA A 849 -15.59 28.09 19.64
CA ALA A 849 -15.94 28.61 20.96
C ALA A 849 -14.72 29.12 21.74
N CYS A 850 -13.56 28.48 21.61
CA CYS A 850 -12.32 28.98 22.18
C CYS A 850 -11.84 30.29 21.52
N LEU A 851 -12.08 30.47 20.20
CA LEU A 851 -11.80 31.73 19.51
C LEU A 851 -12.76 32.84 19.98
N GLN A 852 -14.05 32.53 20.18
CA GLN A 852 -15.03 33.46 20.74
C GLN A 852 -14.61 33.96 22.14
N LEU A 853 -14.02 33.09 22.96
CA LEU A 853 -13.50 33.46 24.29
C LEU A 853 -12.39 34.51 24.22
N ALA A 854 -11.57 34.51 23.16
CA ALA A 854 -10.52 35.52 22.97
C ALA A 854 -11.12 36.93 22.74
N ILE A 855 -12.25 37.02 22.04
CA ILE A 855 -12.98 38.30 21.87
C ILE A 855 -13.50 38.79 23.23
N VAL A 856 -14.04 37.88 24.04
CA VAL A 856 -14.49 38.22 25.40
C VAL A 856 -13.33 38.73 26.27
N ALA A 857 -12.17 38.08 26.16
CA ALA A 857 -10.96 38.48 26.89
C ALA A 857 -10.47 39.87 26.47
N GLY A 858 -10.38 40.18 25.17
CA GLY A 858 -10.01 41.52 24.68
C GLY A 858 -11.01 42.62 25.08
N ALA A 859 -12.28 42.27 25.22
CA ALA A 859 -13.31 43.17 25.76
C ALA A 859 -13.36 43.21 27.30
N LYS A 860 -12.42 42.54 28.00
CA LYS A 860 -12.34 42.44 29.47
C LYS A 860 -13.63 41.92 30.11
N GLY A 861 -14.36 41.05 29.40
CA GLY A 861 -15.66 40.55 29.85
C GLY A 861 -16.78 41.60 29.91
N LEU A 862 -16.62 42.77 29.28
CA LEU A 862 -17.64 43.82 29.18
C LEU A 862 -18.28 43.82 27.78
N PRO A 863 -19.56 43.44 27.66
CA PRO A 863 -20.22 43.39 26.34
C PRO A 863 -20.29 44.75 25.63
N ARG A 864 -20.23 45.87 26.37
CA ARG A 864 -20.20 47.23 25.80
C ARG A 864 -18.88 47.60 25.11
N ASN A 865 -17.80 46.85 25.39
CA ASN A 865 -16.49 47.09 24.78
C ASN A 865 -16.35 46.33 23.44
N CYS A 866 -17.28 45.42 23.13
CA CYS A 866 -17.34 44.74 21.83
C CYS A 866 -18.28 45.52 20.91
N THR A 867 -17.71 46.46 20.15
CA THR A 867 -18.45 47.38 19.27
C THR A 867 -18.28 47.07 17.79
N GLU A 868 -17.25 46.29 17.45
CA GLU A 868 -16.80 46.02 16.08
C GLU A 868 -16.85 44.54 15.73
N LEU A 869 -17.00 44.24 14.43
CA LEU A 869 -17.03 42.88 13.91
C LEU A 869 -15.61 42.44 13.54
N GLU A 870 -14.95 41.78 14.48
CA GLU A 870 -13.57 41.31 14.33
C GLU A 870 -13.53 39.80 14.10
N VAL A 871 -13.03 39.37 12.94
CA VAL A 871 -12.93 37.94 12.59
C VAL A 871 -11.48 37.44 12.72
N PRO A 872 -11.25 36.17 13.11
CA PRO A 872 -9.93 35.57 13.07
C PRO A 872 -9.33 35.62 11.66
N ALA A 873 -8.11 36.15 11.53
CA ALA A 873 -7.43 36.31 10.24
C ALA A 873 -6.13 35.52 10.17
N ALA A 874 -5.36 35.48 11.27
CA ALA A 874 -4.11 34.74 11.32
C ALA A 874 -3.88 34.10 12.70
N ILE A 875 -3.20 32.96 12.71
CA ILE A 875 -2.63 32.34 13.91
C ILE A 875 -1.17 32.01 13.66
N ASP A 876 -0.28 32.51 14.53
CA ASP A 876 1.16 32.30 14.41
C ASP A 876 1.55 30.85 14.71
N GLY A 877 0.96 30.27 15.77
CA GLY A 877 1.17 28.88 16.14
C GLY A 877 -0.04 28.25 16.82
N LEU A 878 -0.36 27.03 16.42
CA LEU A 878 -1.43 26.23 16.98
C LEU A 878 -0.97 24.78 17.16
N GLU A 879 -1.33 24.18 18.28
CA GLU A 879 -1.26 22.73 18.51
C GLU A 879 -2.64 22.20 18.89
N VAL A 880 -3.02 21.07 18.30
CA VAL A 880 -4.32 20.42 18.52
C VAL A 880 -4.11 18.94 18.79
N TYR A 881 -4.76 18.45 19.84
CA TYR A 881 -4.83 17.05 20.25
C TYR A 881 -6.29 16.62 20.34
N ARG A 882 -6.54 15.36 20.72
CA ARG A 882 -7.90 14.81 20.81
C ARG A 882 -8.75 15.55 21.86
N GLY A 883 -9.85 16.15 21.42
CA GLY A 883 -10.80 16.85 22.30
C GLY A 883 -11.67 15.89 23.14
N VAL A 884 -12.23 16.40 24.24
CA VAL A 884 -13.19 15.70 25.11
C VAL A 884 -14.49 16.50 25.25
N SER A 885 -15.51 15.94 25.91
CA SER A 885 -16.86 16.55 25.96
C SER A 885 -16.96 17.80 26.80
N SER A 886 -16.08 17.97 27.78
CA SER A 886 -16.06 19.11 28.68
C SER A 886 -14.63 19.54 28.91
N MET A 887 -14.30 20.78 28.53
CA MET A 887 -12.95 21.33 28.62
C MET A 887 -13.01 22.75 29.18
N ARG A 888 -11.96 23.18 29.88
CA ARG A 888 -11.82 24.57 30.32
C ARG A 888 -10.95 25.33 29.32
N ALA A 889 -11.51 26.34 28.66
CA ALA A 889 -10.76 27.25 27.81
C ALA A 889 -10.33 28.49 28.59
N VAL A 890 -9.10 28.95 28.38
CA VAL A 890 -8.54 30.17 28.97
C VAL A 890 -7.92 31.00 27.84
N ALA A 891 -8.30 32.26 27.73
CA ALA A 891 -7.75 33.21 26.78
C ALA A 891 -7.08 34.38 27.52
N HIS A 892 -5.95 34.87 27.00
CA HIS A 892 -5.25 36.05 27.52
C HIS A 892 -4.47 36.77 26.42
N SER A 893 -4.21 38.07 26.56
CA SER A 893 -3.33 38.81 25.65
C SER A 893 -1.88 38.32 25.71
N SER A 894 -1.15 38.41 24.59
CA SER A 894 0.30 38.26 24.55
C SER A 894 1.01 39.35 25.37
N ASP A 895 2.29 39.13 25.70
CA ASP A 895 3.09 40.05 26.53
C ASP A 895 3.23 41.45 25.91
N ASP A 896 3.18 41.55 24.59
CA ASP A 896 3.22 42.80 23.81
C ASP A 896 1.84 43.38 23.50
N GLY A 897 0.76 42.69 23.90
CA GLY A 897 -0.64 43.09 23.67
C GLY A 897 -1.08 43.06 22.21
N SER A 898 -0.28 42.52 21.30
CA SER A 898 -0.56 42.55 19.86
C SER A 898 -1.49 41.41 19.39
N ALA A 899 -1.61 40.35 20.18
CA ALA A 899 -2.37 39.15 19.83
C ALA A 899 -2.98 38.46 21.06
N MET A 900 -3.85 37.48 20.81
CA MET A 900 -4.45 36.66 21.87
C MET A 900 -3.84 35.26 21.91
N ASN A 901 -3.63 34.73 23.11
CA ASN A 901 -3.27 33.34 23.36
C ASN A 901 -4.49 32.61 23.93
N VAL A 902 -4.71 31.36 23.52
CA VAL A 902 -5.83 30.54 24.00
C VAL A 902 -5.36 29.13 24.31
N GLU A 903 -5.70 28.61 25.48
CA GLU A 903 -5.41 27.24 25.88
C GLU A 903 -6.69 26.52 26.32
N CYS A 904 -6.92 25.32 25.80
CA CYS A 904 -8.05 24.48 26.16
C CYS A 904 -7.56 23.24 26.91
N VAL A 905 -8.04 23.06 28.14
CA VAL A 905 -7.49 22.13 29.12
C VAL A 905 -8.55 21.14 29.59
N ALA A 906 -8.17 19.86 29.68
CA ALA A 906 -8.89 18.83 30.41
C ALA A 906 -7.91 17.87 31.08
N ASP A 907 -8.24 17.38 32.27
CA ASP A 907 -7.42 16.45 33.05
C ASP A 907 -5.95 16.88 33.20
N GLY A 908 -5.71 18.19 33.35
CA GLY A 908 -4.38 18.78 33.49
C GLY A 908 -3.54 18.83 32.20
N LYS A 909 -4.12 18.49 31.05
CA LYS A 909 -3.44 18.51 29.73
C LYS A 909 -4.02 19.59 28.82
N ALA A 910 -3.16 20.25 28.06
CA ALA A 910 -3.55 21.21 27.03
C ALA A 910 -3.91 20.49 25.73
N LEU A 911 -5.21 20.29 25.49
CA LEU A 911 -5.72 19.61 24.30
C LEU A 911 -5.74 20.53 23.07
N MET A 912 -5.69 21.85 23.28
CA MET A 912 -5.47 22.83 22.23
C MET A 912 -4.69 24.02 22.78
N ARG A 913 -3.72 24.53 22.01
CA ARG A 913 -2.93 25.70 22.37
C ARG A 913 -2.73 26.60 21.16
N ILE A 914 -3.26 27.82 21.24
CA ILE A 914 -3.13 28.90 20.26
C ILE A 914 -2.15 29.94 20.82
N ARG A 915 -1.17 30.31 20.01
CA ARG A 915 -0.22 31.39 20.25
C ARG A 915 -0.32 32.39 19.11
N GLY A 916 -0.53 33.66 19.45
CA GLY A 916 -0.61 34.73 18.45
C GLY A 916 -1.84 34.64 17.55
N LEU A 917 -3.04 34.71 18.12
CA LEU A 917 -4.29 34.87 17.38
C LEU A 917 -4.52 36.34 17.05
N HIS A 918 -4.60 36.63 15.76
CA HIS A 918 -4.82 37.98 15.22
C HIS A 918 -6.21 38.09 14.60
N PHE A 919 -6.89 39.17 14.96
CA PHE A 919 -8.20 39.51 14.42
C PHE A 919 -8.08 40.59 13.34
N THR A 920 -9.04 40.62 12.42
CA THR A 920 -9.16 41.68 11.42
C THR A 920 -10.57 42.23 11.43
N LEU A 921 -10.67 43.55 11.39
CA LEU A 921 -11.94 44.25 11.29
C LEU A 921 -12.62 43.97 9.96
N LEU A 922 -13.89 43.58 10.01
CA LEU A 922 -14.73 43.40 8.83
C LEU A 922 -15.61 44.64 8.67
N PRO A 923 -15.24 45.60 7.78
CA PRO A 923 -15.89 46.90 7.72
C PRO A 923 -17.38 46.77 7.40
N ASP A 924 -18.17 47.67 7.98
CA ASP A 924 -19.60 47.78 7.72
C ASP A 924 -19.80 48.80 6.59
N GLU A 925 -20.22 48.34 5.41
CA GLU A 925 -20.36 49.20 4.22
C GLU A 925 -21.44 50.28 4.40
N ASP A 926 -22.37 50.10 5.34
CA ASP A 926 -23.48 51.01 5.63
C ASP A 926 -23.30 51.87 6.90
N ALA A 927 -22.19 51.73 7.64
CA ALA A 927 -21.96 52.50 8.85
C ALA A 927 -21.29 53.86 8.54
N GLY A 928 -22.05 54.96 8.68
CA GLY A 928 -21.46 56.29 8.83
C GLY A 928 -20.50 56.37 10.03
N PRO A 929 -19.65 57.40 10.12
CA PRO A 929 -18.65 57.50 11.20
C PRO A 929 -19.32 57.43 12.58
N ARG A 930 -19.00 56.39 13.35
CA ARG A 930 -19.48 56.24 14.73
C ARG A 930 -18.69 57.20 15.63
N HIS A 931 -19.32 58.30 16.04
CA HIS A 931 -18.77 59.18 17.07
C HIS A 931 -18.91 58.50 18.44
N HIS A 932 -17.78 58.09 19.03
CA HIS A 932 -17.71 57.78 20.46
C HIS A 932 -17.86 59.08 21.26
N THR A 933 -19.01 59.31 21.88
CA THR A 933 -19.22 60.38 22.85
C THR A 933 -18.85 59.89 24.26
N ASP A 934 -17.57 59.65 24.51
CA ASP A 934 -17.07 59.26 25.84
C ASP A 934 -16.82 60.46 26.78
N GLY A 935 -17.18 61.67 26.36
CA GLY A 935 -17.11 62.87 27.17
C GLY A 935 -18.32 63.78 26.97
N ALA A 936 -18.95 64.18 28.07
CA ALA A 936 -19.85 65.32 28.12
C ALA A 936 -19.15 66.42 28.93
N TYR A 937 -19.05 67.63 28.36
CA TYR A 937 -18.66 68.81 29.13
C TYR A 937 -19.93 69.62 29.42
N LEU A 938 -20.08 70.11 30.65
CA LEU A 938 -21.16 71.01 31.01
C LEU A 938 -20.81 72.39 30.46
N GLU A 939 -21.56 72.83 29.45
CA GLU A 939 -21.53 74.21 28.99
C GLU A 939 -22.56 75.02 29.79
N TRP A 940 -22.09 75.93 30.64
CA TRP A 940 -22.97 76.82 31.39
C TRP A 940 -23.42 77.97 30.48
N CYS A 941 -24.67 77.93 30.03
CA CYS A 941 -25.31 79.02 29.31
C CYS A 941 -25.92 80.03 30.31
N PRO A 942 -26.02 81.33 29.96
CA PRO A 942 -26.71 82.31 30.81
C PRO A 942 -28.20 81.97 30.98
N ASP A 943 -28.71 82.22 32.18
CA ASP A 943 -30.12 82.00 32.53
C ASP A 943 -31.05 82.94 31.76
N PHE A 944 -32.30 82.52 31.51
CA PHE A 944 -33.27 83.34 30.77
C PHE A 944 -33.63 84.62 31.55
N ASP A 945 -33.48 85.78 30.92
CA ASP A 945 -34.03 87.05 31.41
C ASP A 945 -35.56 87.04 31.15
N PHE A 946 -36.37 87.10 32.22
CA PHE A 946 -37.84 87.03 32.16
C PHE A 946 -38.50 88.35 31.76
#